data_AF-A0A061NE91-F1
#
_entry.id   AF-A0A061NE91-F1
#
_cell.length_a   1.000
_cell.length_b   1.000
_cell.length_c   1.000
_cell.angle_alpha   90.00
_cell.angle_beta   90.00
_cell.angle_gamma   90.00
#
_symmetry.space_group_name_H-M   'P 1'
#
loop_
_entity.id
_entity.type
_entity.pdbx_description
1 polymer ?
#
loop_
_entity_poly.entity_id
_entity_poly.type
_entity_poly.pdbx_seq_one_letter_code
_entity_poly.pdbx_strand_id
1 'polypeptide(L)'
;MFPSVSTLIQERLGAKNAAAMDVGAACAGFIYGVVTASQFIQTGTYDKILVVGAEKLSKVTNFEDRNTAVLFGDGAGAAVVGPVADNRGIVSFELGANGAGADHIKADPQIIMNGREVFKFAVRQMGDTCMNLVEKANLTKDDVDFLVPHQANIRIMEAARQRLDLPKEKMAETVHKYGNTSAASIPIALVEELNDGKIKDGDLVVMVALAPALHGVESHFIGVVKSFFCIKGEKKMTRRVVVTGMGTVNPLGNDVERSFGRALAGETGIDYMERLDRELFNVHVAGEVKDFNPEQYMDKKDARKMDRFTQYAVASAKMALDDAKFEINDDNATRVGVWIGSGIGGMETYESQFRTFLEKGARRVSPFFVPMMIPDMAAGQVSIRFGAKGINSCTVTACASGTNAIGDAFRVIERGEADAMITGGSEAPITSMAVAGFASAKAITTNDNPKEASRPFDANRDGFVIGEGAGILILESLESAQERGAHIYAEIVGYGATGDAYHMTAPAPEGEGAKRSMELAIEDAGIDKADVGYINAHGTSTPYNDKYETMAIKDVFQDHAKELIVSSTKSMTGHMLGSTGAVESIFTIKALEDRIAPPTINLHEKDPECDLDYAANEKKAFNGDAALNNSFGFGGHNATLLFKRFKQ
;
A
#
# COMPACT_ATOMS: atom_id res chain seq x y z
N MET A 1 11.67 3.32 -6.90
CA MET A 1 12.68 4.39 -7.10
C MET A 1 11.91 5.71 -7.07
N PHE A 2 12.23 6.60 -6.13
CA PHE A 2 11.48 7.84 -5.90
C PHE A 2 11.86 8.92 -6.93
N PRO A 3 10.97 9.88 -7.30
CA PRO A 3 9.56 10.01 -6.92
C PRO A 3 8.63 9.03 -7.65
N SER A 4 7.36 9.00 -7.23
CA SER A 4 6.27 8.30 -7.94
C SER A 4 6.09 8.80 -9.37
N VAL A 5 5.68 7.92 -10.29
CA VAL A 5 5.39 8.30 -11.69
C VAL A 5 4.05 9.04 -11.77
N SER A 6 3.06 8.60 -10.99
CA SER A 6 1.73 9.22 -10.91
C SER A 6 1.77 10.70 -10.54
N THR A 7 2.57 11.11 -9.54
CA THR A 7 2.67 12.52 -9.10
C THR A 7 3.37 13.39 -10.15
N LEU A 8 4.35 12.84 -10.88
CA LEU A 8 4.96 13.51 -12.04
C LEU A 8 3.98 13.71 -13.20
N ILE A 9 3.01 12.82 -13.38
CA ILE A 9 1.92 12.97 -14.36
C ILE A 9 0.91 14.01 -13.88
N GLN A 10 0.51 13.96 -12.60
CA GLN A 10 -0.40 14.90 -11.97
C GLN A 10 0.04 16.36 -12.15
N GLU A 11 1.28 16.67 -11.77
CA GLU A 11 1.85 18.03 -11.87
C GLU A 11 1.91 18.51 -13.32
N ARG A 12 2.34 17.64 -14.25
CA ARG A 12 2.40 17.97 -15.69
C ARG A 12 1.04 18.21 -16.33
N LEU A 13 -0.04 17.67 -15.75
CA LEU A 13 -1.42 17.91 -16.17
C LEU A 13 -2.05 19.11 -15.44
N GLY A 14 -1.38 19.70 -14.44
CA GLY A 14 -1.95 20.72 -13.57
C GLY A 14 -3.11 20.19 -12.70
N ALA A 15 -3.18 18.87 -12.46
CA ALA A 15 -4.29 18.19 -11.79
C ALA A 15 -4.17 18.32 -10.25
N LYS A 16 -4.07 19.56 -9.75
CA LYS A 16 -3.60 19.85 -8.38
C LYS A 16 -4.44 19.25 -7.26
N ASN A 17 -5.74 19.08 -7.49
CA ASN A 17 -6.67 18.59 -6.46
C ASN A 17 -6.87 17.06 -6.53
N ALA A 18 -6.24 16.36 -7.48
CA ALA A 18 -6.35 14.91 -7.61
C ALA A 18 -5.49 14.18 -6.56
N ALA A 19 -5.85 12.94 -6.25
CA ALA A 19 -4.91 11.99 -5.64
C ALA A 19 -4.05 11.34 -6.74
N ALA A 20 -2.85 10.90 -6.37
CA ALA A 20 -1.91 10.23 -7.27
C ALA A 20 -1.16 9.11 -6.52
N MET A 21 -1.17 7.91 -7.10
CA MET A 21 -0.45 6.73 -6.62
C MET A 21 -0.02 5.84 -7.80
N ASP A 22 1.08 5.10 -7.65
CA ASP A 22 1.49 4.06 -8.61
C ASP A 22 0.91 2.69 -8.20
N VAL A 23 0.58 1.83 -9.16
CA VAL A 23 0.02 0.49 -8.93
C VAL A 23 0.92 -0.58 -9.56
N GLY A 24 1.59 -1.37 -8.72
CA GLY A 24 2.54 -2.40 -9.15
C GLY A 24 1.90 -3.78 -9.36
N ALA A 25 1.50 -4.10 -10.59
CA ALA A 25 1.02 -5.45 -10.96
C ALA A 25 1.56 -5.96 -12.32
N ALA A 26 2.76 -5.52 -12.70
CA ALA A 26 3.45 -5.86 -13.97
C ALA A 26 2.48 -5.83 -15.18
N CYS A 27 2.34 -6.91 -15.95
CA CYS A 27 1.47 -6.98 -17.13
C CYS A 27 -0.01 -6.63 -16.87
N ALA A 28 -0.49 -6.76 -15.63
CA ALA A 28 -1.85 -6.44 -15.22
C ALA A 28 -1.98 -5.02 -14.63
N GLY A 29 -0.91 -4.22 -14.56
CA GLY A 29 -0.87 -2.92 -13.88
C GLY A 29 -1.99 -1.94 -14.29
N PHE A 30 -2.19 -1.73 -15.59
CA PHE A 30 -3.29 -0.89 -16.10
C PHE A 30 -4.66 -1.41 -15.67
N ILE A 31 -4.82 -2.72 -15.64
CA ILE A 31 -6.06 -3.41 -15.32
C ILE A 31 -6.40 -3.28 -13.83
N TYR A 32 -5.40 -3.47 -12.95
CA TYR A 32 -5.51 -3.18 -11.52
C TYR A 32 -5.87 -1.69 -11.33
N GLY A 33 -5.22 -0.79 -12.06
CA GLY A 33 -5.56 0.63 -12.08
C GLY A 33 -7.01 0.93 -12.48
N VAL A 34 -7.54 0.27 -13.52
CA VAL A 34 -8.94 0.44 -13.96
C VAL A 34 -9.93 -0.06 -12.92
N VAL A 35 -9.66 -1.20 -12.27
CA VAL A 35 -10.53 -1.69 -11.18
C VAL A 35 -10.48 -0.76 -9.99
N THR A 36 -9.29 -0.43 -9.48
CA THR A 36 -9.14 0.44 -8.31
C THR A 36 -9.74 1.82 -8.57
N ALA A 37 -9.59 2.36 -9.78
CA ALA A 37 -10.30 3.57 -10.20
C ALA A 37 -11.83 3.39 -10.15
N SER A 38 -12.36 2.28 -10.67
CA SER A 38 -13.80 2.01 -10.62
C SER A 38 -14.33 1.91 -9.19
N GLN A 39 -13.54 1.38 -8.25
CA GLN A 39 -13.92 1.27 -6.85
C GLN A 39 -13.99 2.66 -6.18
N PHE A 40 -13.00 3.52 -6.35
CA PHE A 40 -13.04 4.90 -5.85
C PHE A 40 -14.18 5.75 -6.47
N ILE A 41 -14.60 5.44 -7.69
CA ILE A 41 -15.76 6.09 -8.33
C ILE A 41 -17.07 5.53 -7.77
N GLN A 42 -17.15 4.22 -7.52
CA GLN A 42 -18.33 3.57 -6.94
C GLN A 42 -18.57 3.93 -5.47
N THR A 43 -17.52 4.21 -4.69
CA THR A 43 -17.63 4.77 -3.33
C THR A 43 -17.92 6.27 -3.31
N GLY A 44 -17.85 6.96 -4.46
CA GLY A 44 -18.01 8.41 -4.55
C GLY A 44 -16.77 9.22 -4.10
N THR A 45 -15.64 8.56 -3.87
CA THR A 45 -14.39 9.21 -3.41
C THR A 45 -13.80 10.15 -4.46
N TYR A 46 -13.90 9.81 -5.76
CA TYR A 46 -13.47 10.69 -6.86
C TYR A 46 -14.41 10.60 -8.07
N ASP A 47 -14.78 11.74 -8.67
CA ASP A 47 -15.57 11.79 -9.91
C ASP A 47 -14.84 11.22 -11.13
N LYS A 48 -13.53 11.44 -11.25
CA LYS A 48 -12.76 11.08 -12.44
C LYS A 48 -11.33 10.69 -12.08
N ILE A 49 -10.85 9.62 -12.69
CA ILE A 49 -9.52 9.07 -12.42
C ILE A 49 -8.83 8.76 -13.75
N LEU A 50 -7.60 9.26 -13.91
CA LEU A 50 -6.73 8.92 -15.03
C LEU A 50 -5.91 7.67 -14.68
N VAL A 51 -6.14 6.58 -15.39
CA VAL A 51 -5.36 5.35 -15.27
C VAL A 51 -4.34 5.29 -16.41
N VAL A 52 -3.08 5.01 -16.08
CA VAL A 52 -1.97 4.94 -17.04
C VAL A 52 -1.22 3.63 -16.87
N GLY A 53 -1.09 2.86 -17.95
CA GLY A 53 -0.17 1.73 -18.05
C GLY A 53 1.02 2.14 -18.90
N ALA A 54 2.23 2.17 -18.34
CA ALA A 54 3.43 2.61 -19.03
C ALA A 54 4.66 1.79 -18.60
N GLU A 55 5.43 1.31 -19.58
CA GLU A 55 6.45 0.27 -19.41
C GLU A 55 7.63 0.45 -20.38
N LYS A 56 8.83 0.04 -19.95
CA LYS A 56 10.06 0.20 -20.75
C LYS A 56 10.96 -1.04 -20.77
N LEU A 57 10.37 -2.15 -21.22
CA LEU A 57 10.99 -3.48 -21.19
C LEU A 57 12.20 -3.64 -22.11
N SER A 58 12.40 -2.77 -23.11
CA SER A 58 13.60 -2.79 -23.97
C SER A 58 14.90 -2.69 -23.18
N LYS A 59 14.89 -2.00 -22.02
CA LYS A 59 16.05 -1.87 -21.14
C LYS A 59 16.46 -3.17 -20.43
N VAL A 60 15.54 -4.12 -20.28
CA VAL A 60 15.73 -5.38 -19.53
C VAL A 60 15.52 -6.62 -20.41
N THR A 61 15.35 -6.44 -21.71
CA THR A 61 15.22 -7.52 -22.69
C THR A 61 16.60 -8.04 -23.09
N ASN A 62 16.80 -9.36 -23.09
CA ASN A 62 17.95 -9.94 -23.76
C ASN A 62 17.69 -10.00 -25.27
N PHE A 63 18.41 -9.20 -26.05
CA PHE A 63 18.32 -9.18 -27.51
C PHE A 63 19.07 -10.33 -28.20
N GLU A 64 19.95 -11.03 -27.49
CA GLU A 64 20.63 -12.24 -28.00
C GLU A 64 19.78 -13.50 -27.79
N ASP A 65 18.96 -13.56 -26.73
CA ASP A 65 18.02 -14.65 -26.52
C ASP A 65 16.78 -14.50 -27.41
N ARG A 66 16.70 -15.31 -28.47
CA ARG A 66 15.58 -15.33 -29.41
C ARG A 66 14.24 -15.75 -28.78
N ASN A 67 14.22 -16.26 -27.54
CA ASN A 67 12.98 -16.55 -26.81
C ASN A 67 12.38 -15.28 -26.17
N THR A 68 13.18 -14.24 -25.88
CA THR A 68 12.74 -12.98 -25.26
C THR A 68 12.83 -11.77 -26.19
N ALA A 69 13.88 -11.70 -27.02
CA ALA A 69 14.21 -10.58 -27.90
C ALA A 69 13.08 -10.17 -28.86
N VAL A 70 12.24 -11.14 -29.24
CA VAL A 70 11.15 -10.98 -30.23
C VAL A 70 9.78 -10.76 -29.58
N LEU A 71 9.71 -10.74 -28.24
CA LEU A 71 8.44 -10.65 -27.52
C LEU A 71 8.18 -9.26 -26.95
N PHE A 72 9.16 -8.59 -26.37
CA PHE A 72 8.93 -7.39 -25.55
C PHE A 72 9.11 -6.07 -26.29
N GLY A 73 8.33 -5.07 -25.90
CA GLY A 73 8.40 -3.69 -26.40
C GLY A 73 8.29 -2.65 -25.29
N ASP A 74 8.50 -1.39 -25.66
CA ASP A 74 8.21 -0.22 -24.81
C ASP A 74 6.83 0.35 -25.19
N GLY A 75 6.06 0.85 -24.22
CA GLY A 75 4.76 1.42 -24.51
C GLY A 75 4.18 2.23 -23.37
N ALA A 76 3.19 3.07 -23.70
CA ALA A 76 2.33 3.73 -22.73
C ALA A 76 0.92 3.90 -23.32
N GLY A 77 -0.10 3.71 -22.49
CA GLY A 77 -1.50 3.95 -22.83
C GLY A 77 -2.28 4.35 -21.58
N ALA A 78 -3.35 5.12 -21.77
CA ALA A 78 -4.12 5.70 -20.67
C ALA A 78 -5.62 5.75 -20.96
N ALA A 79 -6.42 5.74 -19.90
CA ALA A 79 -7.87 5.90 -19.96
C ALA A 79 -8.36 6.81 -18.81
N VAL A 80 -9.39 7.61 -19.07
CA VAL A 80 -10.11 8.34 -18.02
C VAL A 80 -11.34 7.54 -17.64
N VAL A 81 -11.42 7.12 -16.38
CA VAL A 81 -12.58 6.44 -15.79
C VAL A 81 -13.42 7.49 -15.06
N GLY A 82 -14.75 7.36 -15.08
CA GLY A 82 -15.70 8.24 -14.39
C GLY A 82 -17.10 7.61 -14.33
N PRO A 83 -18.05 8.21 -13.60
CA PRO A 83 -19.43 7.74 -13.55
C PRO A 83 -20.15 7.99 -14.87
N VAL A 84 -21.15 7.17 -15.15
CA VAL A 84 -21.98 7.24 -16.35
C VAL A 84 -23.40 6.77 -15.99
N ALA A 85 -24.40 7.28 -16.73
CA ALA A 85 -25.81 7.01 -16.47
C ALA A 85 -26.30 5.72 -17.15
N ASP A 86 -27.51 5.30 -16.78
CA ASP A 86 -28.23 4.11 -17.24
C ASP A 86 -27.58 2.81 -16.74
N ASN A 87 -27.86 1.68 -17.39
CA ASN A 87 -27.10 0.47 -17.17
C ASN A 87 -25.70 0.64 -17.80
N ARG A 88 -24.84 1.47 -17.18
CA ARG A 88 -23.40 1.62 -17.45
C ARG A 88 -22.53 1.63 -16.16
N GLY A 89 -21.77 0.55 -15.90
CA GLY A 89 -20.77 0.31 -14.79
C GLY A 89 -19.86 -0.93 -15.04
N ILE A 90 -18.65 -1.11 -14.48
CA ILE A 90 -17.89 -2.36 -14.81
C ILE A 90 -18.71 -3.58 -14.35
N VAL A 91 -19.04 -4.50 -15.27
CA VAL A 91 -20.10 -5.52 -15.05
C VAL A 91 -19.69 -6.52 -13.99
N SER A 92 -18.49 -7.05 -14.16
CA SER A 92 -17.84 -7.94 -13.22
C SER A 92 -16.33 -7.86 -13.44
N PHE A 93 -15.59 -8.01 -12.36
CA PHE A 93 -14.13 -8.06 -12.36
C PHE A 93 -13.64 -9.15 -11.41
N GLU A 94 -12.42 -9.63 -11.64
CA GLU A 94 -11.78 -10.61 -10.77
C GLU A 94 -10.29 -10.30 -10.65
N LEU A 95 -9.88 -9.78 -9.49
CA LEU A 95 -8.47 -9.63 -9.12
C LEU A 95 -8.11 -10.85 -8.25
N GLY A 96 -7.16 -11.67 -8.71
CA GLY A 96 -6.63 -12.81 -7.97
C GLY A 96 -5.11 -12.87 -7.99
N ALA A 97 -4.50 -13.50 -6.99
CA ALA A 97 -3.05 -13.62 -6.83
C ALA A 97 -2.65 -15.06 -6.48
N ASN A 98 -1.65 -15.63 -7.16
CA ASN A 98 -1.14 -16.98 -6.90
C ASN A 98 0.39 -17.04 -6.92
N GLY A 99 1.05 -17.52 -5.87
CA GLY A 99 2.53 -17.67 -5.86
C GLY A 99 3.06 -18.85 -6.70
N ALA A 100 2.20 -19.79 -7.10
CA ALA A 100 2.59 -21.12 -7.58
C ALA A 100 3.08 -21.20 -9.05
N GLY A 101 4.04 -20.35 -9.40
CA GLY A 101 4.77 -20.37 -10.68
C GLY A 101 6.06 -19.54 -10.71
N ALA A 102 6.43 -18.91 -9.58
CA ALA A 102 7.53 -17.94 -9.43
C ALA A 102 8.89 -18.36 -10.02
N ASP A 103 9.21 -19.66 -10.05
CA ASP A 103 10.47 -20.15 -10.60
C ASP A 103 10.56 -20.15 -12.14
N HIS A 104 9.44 -19.89 -12.84
CA HIS A 104 9.38 -19.97 -14.31
C HIS A 104 9.71 -18.66 -15.04
N ILE A 105 9.61 -17.50 -14.39
CA ILE A 105 9.92 -16.17 -14.95
C ILE A 105 10.69 -15.33 -13.94
N LYS A 106 11.85 -14.81 -14.35
CA LYS A 106 12.76 -13.99 -13.52
C LYS A 106 13.40 -12.90 -14.38
N ALA A 107 13.83 -11.80 -13.76
CA ALA A 107 14.71 -10.82 -14.40
C ALA A 107 15.91 -10.51 -13.51
N ASP A 108 17.11 -10.85 -14.00
CA ASP A 108 18.41 -10.49 -13.41
C ASP A 108 19.56 -10.82 -14.38
N PRO A 109 20.28 -9.84 -14.98
CA PRO A 109 19.88 -8.44 -15.18
C PRO A 109 18.88 -8.29 -16.36
N GLN A 110 18.56 -9.38 -17.04
CA GLN A 110 17.63 -9.46 -18.17
C GLN A 110 16.50 -10.44 -17.87
N ILE A 111 15.36 -10.31 -18.54
CA ILE A 111 14.25 -11.26 -18.46
C ILE A 111 14.71 -12.65 -18.96
N ILE A 112 14.43 -13.68 -18.17
CA ILE A 112 14.65 -15.10 -18.47
C ILE A 112 13.35 -15.85 -18.18
N MET A 113 12.89 -16.69 -19.11
CA MET A 113 11.64 -17.43 -18.97
C MET A 113 11.77 -18.91 -19.38
N ASN A 114 11.16 -19.81 -18.60
CA ASN A 114 10.86 -21.16 -19.04
C ASN A 114 9.58 -21.14 -19.90
N GLY A 115 9.72 -20.67 -21.14
CA GLY A 115 8.61 -20.41 -22.06
C GLY A 115 7.65 -21.59 -22.27
N ARG A 116 8.09 -22.85 -22.04
CA ARG A 116 7.21 -24.03 -22.14
C ARG A 116 6.21 -24.13 -20.98
N GLU A 117 6.68 -23.95 -19.75
CA GLU A 117 5.83 -24.08 -18.57
C GLU A 117 4.97 -22.83 -18.37
N VAL A 118 5.54 -21.64 -18.63
CA VAL A 118 4.79 -20.37 -18.75
C VAL A 118 3.64 -20.51 -19.75
N PHE A 119 3.91 -21.06 -20.95
CA PHE A 119 2.88 -21.22 -21.98
C PHE A 119 1.75 -22.15 -21.54
N LYS A 120 2.07 -23.34 -20.99
CA LYS A 120 1.06 -24.27 -20.46
C LYS A 120 0.17 -23.60 -19.41
N PHE A 121 0.79 -22.92 -18.45
CA PHE A 121 0.10 -22.28 -17.34
C PHE A 121 -0.82 -21.17 -17.83
N ALA A 122 -0.27 -20.23 -18.61
CA ALA A 122 -1.02 -19.09 -19.13
C ALA A 122 -2.16 -19.52 -20.07
N VAL A 123 -1.97 -20.52 -20.93
CA VAL A 123 -3.04 -21.06 -21.80
C VAL A 123 -4.24 -21.55 -21.00
N ARG A 124 -3.99 -22.29 -19.91
CA ARG A 124 -5.08 -22.78 -19.05
C ARG A 124 -5.77 -21.62 -18.35
N GLN A 125 -4.99 -20.81 -17.62
CA GLN A 125 -5.53 -19.79 -16.73
C GLN A 125 -6.25 -18.67 -17.47
N MET A 126 -5.73 -18.25 -18.63
CA MET A 126 -6.34 -17.17 -19.41
C MET A 126 -7.67 -17.60 -20.03
N GLY A 127 -7.85 -18.90 -20.30
CA GLY A 127 -9.14 -19.48 -20.68
C GLY A 127 -10.08 -19.68 -19.48
N ASP A 128 -9.62 -20.34 -18.42
CA ASP A 128 -10.48 -20.66 -17.28
C ASP A 128 -11.00 -19.39 -16.57
N THR A 129 -10.17 -18.34 -16.43
CA THR A 129 -10.63 -17.05 -15.90
C THR A 129 -11.67 -16.38 -16.82
N CYS A 130 -11.60 -16.57 -18.15
CA CYS A 130 -12.59 -16.01 -19.10
C CYS A 130 -13.99 -16.54 -18.81
N MET A 131 -14.10 -17.84 -18.55
CA MET A 131 -15.38 -18.46 -18.22
C MET A 131 -15.84 -18.05 -16.83
N ASN A 132 -14.98 -18.17 -15.81
CA ASN A 132 -15.30 -17.81 -14.43
C ASN A 132 -15.90 -16.40 -14.34
N LEU A 133 -15.34 -15.42 -15.07
CA LEU A 133 -15.83 -14.06 -14.96
C LEU A 133 -17.13 -13.79 -15.72
N VAL A 134 -17.30 -14.41 -16.89
CA VAL A 134 -18.56 -14.35 -17.64
C VAL A 134 -19.70 -14.96 -16.82
N GLU A 135 -19.43 -16.11 -16.18
CA GLU A 135 -20.36 -16.77 -15.25
C GLU A 135 -20.63 -15.92 -14.00
N LYS A 136 -19.60 -15.31 -13.39
CA LYS A 136 -19.71 -14.37 -12.25
C LYS A 136 -20.45 -13.07 -12.60
N ALA A 137 -20.47 -12.68 -13.88
CA ALA A 137 -21.31 -11.59 -14.38
C ALA A 137 -22.78 -12.01 -14.57
N ASN A 138 -23.14 -13.28 -14.35
CA ASN A 138 -24.42 -13.88 -14.74
C ASN A 138 -24.70 -13.76 -16.26
N LEU A 139 -23.64 -13.84 -17.07
CA LEU A 139 -23.68 -13.81 -18.53
C LEU A 139 -23.22 -15.16 -19.10
N THR A 140 -23.39 -15.32 -20.42
CA THR A 140 -22.90 -16.48 -21.17
C THR A 140 -21.76 -16.06 -22.10
N LYS A 141 -21.00 -17.03 -22.62
CA LYS A 141 -19.99 -16.75 -23.67
C LYS A 141 -20.62 -16.14 -24.93
N ASP A 142 -21.88 -16.46 -25.20
CA ASP A 142 -22.63 -16.00 -26.37
C ASP A 142 -23.07 -14.52 -26.24
N ASP A 143 -22.98 -13.94 -25.03
CA ASP A 143 -23.13 -12.50 -24.81
C ASP A 143 -21.90 -11.69 -25.28
N VAL A 144 -20.75 -12.32 -25.54
CA VAL A 144 -19.46 -11.62 -25.69
C VAL A 144 -19.23 -11.10 -27.11
N ASP A 145 -18.99 -9.79 -27.23
CA ASP A 145 -18.74 -9.11 -28.49
C ASP A 145 -17.27 -8.81 -28.78
N PHE A 146 -16.35 -8.94 -27.83
CA PHE A 146 -14.93 -8.78 -28.12
C PHE A 146 -14.04 -9.34 -27.01
N LEU A 147 -12.80 -9.68 -27.34
CA LEU A 147 -11.74 -10.01 -26.38
C LEU A 147 -10.56 -9.07 -26.61
N VAL A 148 -10.14 -8.32 -25.58
CA VAL A 148 -8.89 -7.53 -25.58
C VAL A 148 -7.91 -8.22 -24.62
N PRO A 149 -7.13 -9.20 -25.10
CA PRO A 149 -6.18 -9.90 -24.26
C PRO A 149 -4.87 -9.13 -24.13
N HIS A 150 -4.14 -9.43 -23.06
CA HIS A 150 -2.76 -9.01 -22.88
C HIS A 150 -1.90 -9.56 -24.02
N GLN A 151 -1.16 -8.66 -24.67
CA GLN A 151 -0.46 -8.90 -25.94
C GLN A 151 0.88 -9.64 -25.73
N ALA A 152 0.87 -10.72 -24.95
CA ALA A 152 2.05 -11.48 -24.59
C ALA A 152 2.51 -12.49 -25.66
N ASN A 153 1.57 -13.27 -26.21
CA ASN A 153 1.85 -14.25 -27.26
C ASN A 153 0.55 -14.69 -27.94
N ILE A 154 0.50 -14.65 -29.27
CA ILE A 154 -0.69 -15.03 -30.06
C ILE A 154 -1.28 -16.38 -29.66
N ARG A 155 -0.46 -17.39 -29.33
CA ARG A 155 -0.96 -18.73 -28.96
C ARG A 155 -1.66 -18.79 -27.60
N ILE A 156 -1.40 -17.83 -26.72
CA ILE A 156 -2.06 -17.69 -25.41
C ILE A 156 -3.38 -16.93 -25.61
N MET A 157 -3.34 -15.84 -26.40
CA MET A 157 -4.52 -15.07 -26.80
C MET A 157 -5.57 -15.96 -27.50
N GLU A 158 -5.12 -16.79 -28.44
CA GLU A 158 -5.95 -17.75 -29.15
C GLU A 158 -6.68 -18.74 -28.23
N ALA A 159 -6.07 -19.13 -27.11
CA ALA A 159 -6.65 -20.08 -26.16
C ALA A 159 -7.80 -19.43 -25.34
N ALA A 160 -7.61 -18.20 -24.89
CA ALA A 160 -8.67 -17.42 -24.24
C ALA A 160 -9.85 -17.17 -25.20
N ARG A 161 -9.55 -16.81 -26.46
CA ARG A 161 -10.56 -16.67 -27.52
C ARG A 161 -11.32 -17.97 -27.81
N GLN A 162 -10.60 -19.10 -27.90
CA GLN A 162 -11.20 -20.42 -28.10
C GLN A 162 -12.07 -20.86 -26.92
N ARG A 163 -11.71 -20.50 -25.68
CA ARG A 163 -12.53 -20.83 -24.50
C ARG A 163 -13.87 -20.07 -24.50
N LEU A 164 -13.86 -18.82 -24.97
CA LEU A 164 -15.06 -17.99 -25.19
C LEU A 164 -15.79 -18.28 -26.51
N ASP A 165 -15.29 -19.19 -27.36
CA ASP A 165 -15.86 -19.54 -28.67
C ASP A 165 -16.01 -18.37 -29.67
N LEU A 166 -15.28 -17.26 -29.44
CA LEU A 166 -15.30 -16.07 -30.30
C LEU A 166 -14.61 -16.34 -31.64
N PRO A 167 -15.08 -15.77 -32.77
CA PRO A 167 -14.35 -15.85 -34.05
C PRO A 167 -13.07 -14.97 -34.00
N LYS A 168 -12.16 -15.14 -34.97
CA LYS A 168 -10.80 -14.54 -34.91
C LYS A 168 -10.81 -13.01 -34.90
N GLU A 169 -11.69 -12.43 -35.71
CA GLU A 169 -11.95 -11.01 -35.89
C GLU A 169 -12.60 -10.32 -34.67
N LYS A 170 -13.00 -11.10 -33.66
CA LYS A 170 -13.59 -10.63 -32.38
C LYS A 170 -12.55 -10.66 -31.24
N MET A 171 -11.26 -10.55 -31.57
CA MET A 171 -10.15 -10.49 -30.61
C MET A 171 -9.10 -9.45 -31.03
N ALA A 172 -8.56 -8.68 -30.09
CA ALA A 172 -7.48 -7.73 -30.34
C ALA A 172 -6.14 -8.44 -30.59
N GLU A 173 -5.48 -8.11 -31.70
CA GLU A 173 -4.15 -8.65 -32.03
C GLU A 173 -3.23 -7.53 -32.52
N THR A 174 -2.55 -6.88 -31.59
CA THR A 174 -1.58 -5.79 -31.84
C THR A 174 -0.15 -6.17 -31.46
N VAL A 175 0.07 -7.36 -30.88
CA VAL A 175 1.40 -7.90 -30.52
C VAL A 175 2.38 -7.90 -31.70
N HIS A 176 1.92 -8.11 -32.93
CA HIS A 176 2.77 -8.08 -34.12
C HIS A 176 3.18 -6.65 -34.55
N LYS A 177 2.51 -5.60 -34.04
CA LYS A 177 2.83 -4.19 -34.28
C LYS A 177 3.78 -3.63 -33.21
N TYR A 178 3.52 -3.94 -31.93
CA TYR A 178 4.15 -3.27 -30.78
C TYR A 178 4.92 -4.19 -29.84
N GLY A 179 4.78 -5.51 -29.98
CA GLY A 179 5.21 -6.48 -28.98
C GLY A 179 4.39 -6.42 -27.69
N ASN A 180 4.82 -7.23 -26.72
CA ASN A 180 4.34 -7.22 -25.35
C ASN A 180 4.90 -6.00 -24.63
N THR A 181 4.05 -5.03 -24.34
CA THR A 181 4.40 -3.79 -23.62
C THR A 181 3.95 -3.83 -22.16
N SER A 182 3.82 -5.03 -21.57
CA SER A 182 3.35 -5.26 -20.19
C SER A 182 2.06 -4.46 -19.93
N ALA A 183 2.00 -3.63 -18.89
CA ALA A 183 0.83 -2.82 -18.51
C ALA A 183 0.27 -1.94 -19.65
N ALA A 184 1.08 -1.53 -20.63
CA ALA A 184 0.62 -0.69 -21.73
C ALA A 184 -0.11 -1.48 -22.84
N SER A 185 -0.02 -2.82 -22.85
CA SER A 185 -0.52 -3.66 -23.95
C SER A 185 -2.02 -3.51 -24.20
N ILE A 186 -2.81 -3.48 -23.12
CA ILE A 186 -4.28 -3.44 -23.21
C ILE A 186 -4.83 -2.05 -23.54
N PRO A 187 -4.37 -0.92 -22.95
CA PRO A 187 -4.84 0.39 -23.40
C PRO A 187 -4.40 0.70 -24.85
N ILE A 188 -3.21 0.23 -25.29
CA ILE A 188 -2.81 0.34 -26.70
C ILE A 188 -3.73 -0.48 -27.61
N ALA A 189 -3.98 -1.75 -27.27
CA ALA A 189 -4.88 -2.60 -28.04
C ALA A 189 -6.32 -2.04 -28.08
N LEU A 190 -6.86 -1.58 -26.94
CA LEU A 190 -8.20 -1.00 -26.87
C LEU A 190 -8.35 0.22 -27.80
N VAL A 191 -7.36 1.12 -27.82
CA VAL A 191 -7.37 2.30 -28.71
C VAL A 191 -7.28 1.90 -30.19
N GLU A 192 -6.46 0.91 -30.54
CA GLU A 192 -6.34 0.39 -31.91
C GLU A 192 -7.68 -0.21 -32.41
N GLU A 193 -8.29 -1.11 -31.65
CA GLU A 193 -9.52 -1.80 -32.08
C GLU A 193 -10.77 -0.88 -32.04
N LEU A 194 -10.74 0.19 -31.24
CA LEU A 194 -11.72 1.30 -31.29
C LEU A 194 -11.52 2.17 -32.54
N ASN A 195 -10.29 2.55 -32.88
CA ASN A 195 -9.99 3.35 -34.08
C ASN A 195 -10.30 2.57 -35.37
N ASP A 196 -10.08 1.26 -35.38
CA ASP A 196 -10.49 0.35 -36.47
C ASP A 196 -12.01 0.11 -36.53
N GLY A 197 -12.79 0.62 -35.55
CA GLY A 197 -14.26 0.49 -35.50
C GLY A 197 -14.78 -0.93 -35.26
N LYS A 198 -13.92 -1.82 -34.73
CA LYS A 198 -14.25 -3.23 -34.44
C LYS A 198 -14.94 -3.38 -33.10
N ILE A 199 -14.48 -2.62 -32.10
CA ILE A 199 -15.18 -2.39 -30.82
C ILE A 199 -16.08 -1.17 -30.98
N LYS A 200 -17.33 -1.28 -30.53
CA LYS A 200 -18.36 -0.25 -30.67
C LYS A 200 -19.00 0.09 -29.33
N ASP A 201 -19.61 1.27 -29.27
CA ASP A 201 -20.63 1.55 -28.26
C ASP A 201 -21.76 0.52 -28.41
N GLY A 202 -22.00 -0.28 -27.38
CA GLY A 202 -22.87 -1.45 -27.45
C GLY A 202 -22.20 -2.84 -27.33
N ASP A 203 -20.89 -2.98 -27.46
CA ASP A 203 -20.21 -4.30 -27.48
C ASP A 203 -19.76 -4.81 -26.09
N LEU A 204 -20.06 -6.07 -25.72
CA LEU A 204 -19.41 -6.77 -24.59
C LEU A 204 -17.93 -7.11 -24.83
N VAL A 205 -17.04 -6.24 -24.35
CA VAL A 205 -15.58 -6.42 -24.38
C VAL A 205 -15.08 -7.14 -23.13
N VAL A 206 -14.42 -8.28 -23.29
CA VAL A 206 -13.68 -8.98 -22.23
C VAL A 206 -12.23 -8.52 -22.25
N MET A 207 -11.74 -7.83 -21.23
CA MET A 207 -10.31 -7.48 -21.09
C MET A 207 -9.62 -8.50 -20.19
N VAL A 208 -8.54 -9.13 -20.65
CA VAL A 208 -7.83 -10.19 -19.87
C VAL A 208 -6.33 -9.94 -19.76
N ALA A 209 -5.78 -10.00 -18.55
CA ALA A 209 -4.33 -10.03 -18.33
C ALA A 209 -3.92 -11.14 -17.36
N LEU A 210 -2.80 -11.78 -17.68
CA LEU A 210 -2.01 -12.54 -16.72
C LEU A 210 -0.66 -11.84 -16.57
N ALA A 211 -0.30 -11.49 -15.34
CA ALA A 211 1.06 -11.08 -15.03
C ALA A 211 1.75 -12.20 -14.24
N PRO A 212 2.80 -12.84 -14.79
CA PRO A 212 3.81 -13.42 -13.94
C PRO A 212 4.58 -12.23 -13.35
N ALA A 213 4.37 -11.89 -12.07
CA ALA A 213 5.26 -10.91 -11.45
C ALA A 213 6.67 -11.49 -11.52
N LEU A 214 7.59 -10.67 -12.04
CA LEU A 214 9.00 -10.97 -12.03
C LEU A 214 9.40 -11.17 -10.57
N HIS A 215 9.60 -12.44 -10.21
CA HIS A 215 9.90 -12.92 -8.85
C HIS A 215 8.72 -13.05 -7.85
N GLY A 216 7.51 -13.39 -8.31
CA GLY A 216 6.75 -14.43 -7.58
C GLY A 216 5.34 -14.17 -7.04
N VAL A 217 4.51 -13.40 -7.76
CA VAL A 217 3.05 -13.39 -7.59
C VAL A 217 2.41 -13.41 -8.98
N GLU A 218 1.49 -14.33 -9.25
CA GLU A 218 0.77 -14.41 -10.52
C GLU A 218 -0.57 -13.70 -10.39
N SER A 219 -0.63 -12.44 -10.84
CA SER A 219 -1.89 -11.70 -10.85
C SER A 219 -2.76 -12.17 -12.02
N HIS A 220 -3.88 -12.81 -11.70
CA HIS A 220 -4.91 -13.20 -12.65
C HIS A 220 -5.95 -12.09 -12.71
N PHE A 221 -6.31 -11.65 -13.92
CA PHE A 221 -7.40 -10.71 -14.09
C PHE A 221 -8.19 -10.88 -15.37
N ILE A 222 -9.52 -10.76 -15.24
CA ILE A 222 -10.39 -10.35 -16.33
C ILE A 222 -11.35 -9.25 -15.85
N GLY A 223 -11.79 -8.41 -16.80
CA GLY A 223 -12.92 -7.50 -16.68
C GLY A 223 -13.89 -7.79 -17.82
N VAL A 224 -15.13 -8.16 -17.49
CA VAL A 224 -16.23 -8.33 -18.44
C VAL A 224 -16.92 -6.97 -18.57
N VAL A 225 -16.79 -6.31 -19.72
CA VAL A 225 -17.23 -4.92 -19.96
C VAL A 225 -18.36 -4.91 -20.98
N LYS A 226 -19.60 -5.14 -20.54
CA LYS A 226 -20.76 -5.11 -21.43
C LYS A 226 -21.00 -3.71 -21.94
N SER A 227 -20.72 -3.43 -23.20
CA SER A 227 -21.41 -2.39 -23.96
C SER A 227 -21.18 -0.96 -23.47
N PHE A 228 -19.91 -0.59 -23.21
CA PHE A 228 -19.57 0.53 -22.33
C PHE A 228 -20.31 0.43 -20.99
N PHE A 229 -20.04 -0.71 -20.32
CA PHE A 229 -20.25 -0.99 -18.90
C PHE A 229 -21.74 -1.47 -18.59
N CYS A 230 -22.09 -2.51 -17.75
CA CYS A 230 -22.90 -2.48 -16.47
C CYS A 230 -23.43 -3.80 -15.85
N ILE A 231 -23.50 -3.84 -14.50
CA ILE A 231 -24.67 -4.32 -13.71
C ILE A 231 -25.05 -3.27 -12.64
N LYS A 232 -26.36 -3.00 -12.47
CA LYS A 232 -26.90 -2.19 -11.37
C LYS A 232 -26.96 -3.01 -10.08
N GLY A 233 -25.86 -3.04 -9.33
CA GLY A 233 -25.91 -3.45 -7.92
C GLY A 233 -26.85 -2.53 -7.13
N GLU A 234 -27.56 -3.08 -6.16
CA GLU A 234 -28.21 -2.27 -5.12
C GLU A 234 -27.13 -1.52 -4.32
N LYS A 235 -27.50 -0.43 -3.63
CA LYS A 235 -26.57 0.19 -2.65
C LYS A 235 -26.44 -0.76 -1.47
N LYS A 236 -25.53 -1.73 -1.63
CA LYS A 236 -25.18 -2.76 -0.66
C LYS A 236 -24.94 -2.09 0.68
N MET A 237 -25.49 -2.65 1.76
CA MET A 237 -25.18 -2.20 3.12
C MET A 237 -23.66 -2.21 3.28
N THR A 238 -23.06 -1.06 3.53
CA THR A 238 -21.61 -0.97 3.81
C THR A 238 -21.35 -1.73 5.09
N ARG A 239 -20.44 -2.70 5.04
CA ARG A 239 -20.10 -3.51 6.20
C ARG A 239 -19.32 -2.66 7.19
N ARG A 240 -19.73 -2.71 8.46
CA ARG A 240 -18.94 -2.16 9.56
C ARG A 240 -17.65 -2.97 9.67
N VAL A 241 -16.50 -2.30 9.85
CA VAL A 241 -15.18 -2.94 9.84
C VAL A 241 -14.49 -2.71 11.19
N VAL A 242 -14.04 -3.80 11.80
CA VAL A 242 -13.53 -3.82 13.17
C VAL A 242 -12.11 -4.35 13.22
N VAL A 243 -11.32 -3.83 14.17
CA VAL A 243 -9.98 -4.32 14.49
C VAL A 243 -10.10 -5.44 15.53
N THR A 244 -9.69 -6.65 15.16
CA THR A 244 -9.84 -7.84 16.02
C THR A 244 -8.52 -8.38 16.55
N GLY A 245 -7.38 -7.97 16.00
CA GLY A 245 -6.05 -8.29 16.53
C GLY A 245 -4.96 -7.36 16.03
N MET A 246 -3.88 -7.24 16.80
CA MET A 246 -2.78 -6.30 16.56
C MET A 246 -1.42 -6.96 16.79
N GLY A 247 -0.41 -6.56 16.01
CA GLY A 247 0.95 -7.07 16.14
C GLY A 247 1.98 -6.06 15.65
N THR A 248 3.11 -5.93 16.35
CA THR A 248 4.13 -4.94 16.01
C THR A 248 5.53 -5.37 16.43
N VAL A 249 6.52 -4.90 15.67
CA VAL A 249 7.95 -4.99 15.98
C VAL A 249 8.53 -3.60 15.77
N ASN A 250 8.93 -2.90 16.83
CA ASN A 250 9.38 -1.51 16.78
C ASN A 250 10.39 -1.19 17.91
N PRO A 251 11.00 0.01 17.95
CA PRO A 251 12.06 0.34 18.92
C PRO A 251 11.61 0.37 20.39
N LEU A 252 10.29 0.41 20.66
CA LEU A 252 9.74 0.29 22.00
C LEU A 252 9.47 -1.17 22.38
N GLY A 253 9.10 -2.05 21.45
CA GLY A 253 8.86 -3.45 21.74
C GLY A 253 8.64 -4.34 20.52
N ASN A 254 8.87 -5.64 20.73
CA ASN A 254 8.63 -6.71 19.76
C ASN A 254 7.25 -7.38 19.98
N ASP A 255 6.34 -6.65 20.61
CA ASP A 255 4.97 -7.03 20.97
C ASP A 255 4.16 -5.76 21.32
N VAL A 256 2.83 -5.83 21.24
CA VAL A 256 1.92 -4.66 21.39
C VAL A 256 1.93 -4.11 22.82
N GLU A 257 1.81 -4.97 23.83
CA GLU A 257 1.64 -4.55 25.22
C GLU A 257 2.92 -3.93 25.81
N ARG A 258 4.11 -4.49 25.51
CA ARG A 258 5.39 -3.86 25.85
C ARG A 258 5.58 -2.54 25.12
N SER A 259 5.28 -2.51 23.81
CA SER A 259 5.49 -1.31 23.00
C SER A 259 4.59 -0.15 23.45
N PHE A 260 3.28 -0.38 23.56
CA PHE A 260 2.34 0.62 24.05
C PHE A 260 2.56 0.96 25.52
N GLY A 261 2.87 -0.02 26.38
CA GLY A 261 3.16 0.23 27.80
C GLY A 261 4.37 1.15 28.00
N ARG A 262 5.42 0.99 27.18
CA ARG A 262 6.62 1.86 27.19
C ARG A 262 6.33 3.24 26.56
N ALA A 263 5.54 3.30 25.49
CA ALA A 263 5.06 4.56 24.94
C ALA A 263 4.25 5.36 25.97
N LEU A 264 3.31 4.70 26.64
CA LEU A 264 2.47 5.29 27.69
C LEU A 264 3.30 5.71 28.93
N ALA A 265 4.48 5.13 29.14
CA ALA A 265 5.42 5.52 30.20
C ALA A 265 6.37 6.67 29.80
N GLY A 266 6.36 7.13 28.54
CA GLY A 266 7.30 8.14 28.05
C GLY A 266 8.73 7.63 27.85
N GLU A 267 8.91 6.31 27.64
CA GLU A 267 10.23 5.75 27.34
C GLU A 267 10.61 5.98 25.88
N THR A 268 11.88 6.35 25.63
CA THR A 268 12.43 6.39 24.26
C THR A 268 12.91 5.01 23.79
N GLY A 269 12.75 4.74 22.50
CA GLY A 269 13.41 3.68 21.74
C GLY A 269 14.52 4.21 20.82
N ILE A 270 14.79 5.51 20.85
CA ILE A 270 15.90 6.15 20.14
C ILE A 270 17.16 6.02 21.01
N ASP A 271 18.21 5.46 20.42
CA ASP A 271 19.55 5.38 21.00
C ASP A 271 20.59 5.79 19.95
N TYR A 272 21.87 5.68 20.27
CA TYR A 272 22.93 5.71 19.27
C TYR A 272 22.74 4.62 18.22
N MET A 273 23.03 4.95 16.96
CA MET A 273 22.97 4.01 15.84
C MET A 273 24.14 3.01 15.94
N GLU A 274 23.83 1.73 16.14
CA GLU A 274 24.80 0.62 16.28
C GLU A 274 24.90 -0.21 15.00
N ARG A 275 23.86 -0.19 14.17
CA ARG A 275 23.73 -1.02 12.96
C ARG A 275 24.68 -0.62 11.82
N LEU A 276 25.02 0.66 11.72
CA LEU A 276 25.89 1.24 10.69
C LEU A 276 27.14 1.85 11.32
N ASP A 277 28.23 1.91 10.56
CA ASP A 277 29.42 2.65 10.95
C ASP A 277 29.12 4.15 10.95
N ARG A 278 28.77 4.68 12.13
CA ARG A 278 28.38 6.08 12.34
C ARG A 278 29.45 7.09 11.92
N GLU A 279 30.73 6.69 11.86
CA GLU A 279 31.84 7.58 11.49
C GLU A 279 31.81 7.94 9.99
N LEU A 280 30.92 7.29 9.20
CA LEU A 280 30.63 7.59 7.80
C LEU A 280 29.49 8.60 7.60
N PHE A 281 28.81 9.06 8.67
CA PHE A 281 27.60 9.88 8.60
C PHE A 281 27.63 11.04 9.59
N ASN A 282 26.98 12.17 9.26
CA ASN A 282 26.71 13.25 10.22
C ASN A 282 25.40 13.00 11.01
N VAL A 283 25.03 11.73 11.20
CA VAL A 283 23.83 11.25 11.88
C VAL A 283 24.26 10.09 12.77
N HIS A 284 23.98 10.19 14.07
CA HIS A 284 24.54 9.29 15.07
C HIS A 284 23.49 8.55 15.92
N VAL A 285 22.20 8.83 15.71
CA VAL A 285 21.08 8.30 16.50
C VAL A 285 19.99 7.71 15.61
N ALA A 286 19.32 6.66 16.09
CA ALA A 286 18.25 5.99 15.37
C ALA A 286 17.28 5.24 16.31
N GLY A 287 16.04 5.07 15.87
CA GLY A 287 15.07 4.14 16.45
C GLY A 287 15.31 2.73 15.92
N GLU A 288 16.26 2.00 16.48
CA GLU A 288 16.56 0.62 16.09
C GLU A 288 15.65 -0.40 16.80
N VAL A 289 15.23 -1.44 16.08
CA VAL A 289 14.54 -2.59 16.70
C VAL A 289 15.56 -3.43 17.45
N LYS A 290 15.49 -3.39 18.80
CA LYS A 290 16.38 -4.15 19.68
C LYS A 290 15.86 -5.58 19.93
N ASP A 291 16.78 -6.52 20.19
CA ASP A 291 16.54 -7.94 20.55
C ASP A 291 15.67 -8.79 19.58
N PHE A 292 15.39 -8.33 18.36
CA PHE A 292 14.56 -9.09 17.41
C PHE A 292 15.29 -10.32 16.84
N ASN A 293 14.62 -11.48 16.92
CA ASN A 293 15.08 -12.73 16.32
C ASN A 293 14.03 -13.29 15.34
N PRO A 294 14.27 -13.29 14.01
CA PRO A 294 13.30 -13.83 13.05
C PRO A 294 13.06 -15.33 13.21
N GLU A 295 14.01 -16.09 13.79
CA GLU A 295 13.88 -17.55 14.00
C GLU A 295 12.85 -17.93 15.08
N GLN A 296 12.24 -16.95 15.76
CA GLN A 296 11.05 -17.15 16.60
C GLN A 296 9.74 -17.19 15.79
N TYR A 297 9.71 -16.59 14.60
CA TYR A 297 8.49 -16.38 13.79
C TYR A 297 8.52 -17.14 12.46
N MET A 298 9.71 -17.44 11.93
CA MET A 298 9.92 -18.13 10.65
C MET A 298 11.17 -19.01 10.63
N ASP A 299 11.19 -20.01 9.75
CA ASP A 299 12.34 -20.90 9.61
C ASP A 299 13.59 -20.11 9.18
N LYS A 300 14.75 -20.48 9.75
CA LYS A 300 16.09 -19.97 9.41
C LYS A 300 16.39 -19.99 7.90
N LYS A 301 15.77 -20.91 7.15
CA LYS A 301 15.89 -21.04 5.69
C LYS A 301 15.15 -19.96 4.93
N ASP A 302 14.05 -19.44 5.48
CA ASP A 302 13.18 -18.47 4.84
C ASP A 302 13.49 -17.06 5.31
N ALA A 303 13.85 -16.86 6.59
CA ALA A 303 14.43 -15.61 7.08
C ALA A 303 15.63 -15.14 6.20
N ARG A 304 16.48 -16.08 5.76
CA ARG A 304 17.63 -15.79 4.87
C ARG A 304 17.27 -15.55 3.40
N LYS A 305 15.99 -15.57 3.05
CA LYS A 305 15.43 -15.17 1.74
C LYS A 305 14.45 -13.99 1.86
N MET A 306 14.45 -13.31 3.01
CA MET A 306 13.63 -12.15 3.28
C MET A 306 14.57 -11.01 3.67
N ASP A 307 14.39 -9.84 3.09
CA ASP A 307 14.94 -8.62 3.68
C ASP A 307 14.23 -8.36 5.03
N ARG A 308 14.85 -7.53 5.87
CA ARG A 308 14.45 -7.34 7.26
C ARG A 308 13.07 -6.68 7.40
N PHE A 309 12.68 -5.82 6.46
CA PHE A 309 11.30 -5.28 6.43
C PHE A 309 10.27 -6.42 6.24
N THR A 310 10.55 -7.38 5.36
CA THR A 310 9.69 -8.56 5.19
C THR A 310 9.69 -9.45 6.43
N GLN A 311 10.84 -9.59 7.14
CA GLN A 311 10.90 -10.32 8.41
C GLN A 311 10.05 -9.65 9.51
N TYR A 312 10.09 -8.32 9.64
CA TYR A 312 9.25 -7.56 10.59
C TYR A 312 7.77 -7.66 10.25
N ALA A 313 7.39 -7.62 8.97
CA ALA A 313 6.01 -7.81 8.51
C ALA A 313 5.49 -9.21 8.89
N VAL A 314 6.27 -10.26 8.60
CA VAL A 314 5.92 -11.65 8.90
C VAL A 314 5.77 -11.90 10.41
N ALA A 315 6.67 -11.35 11.23
CA ALA A 315 6.57 -11.46 12.69
C ALA A 315 5.33 -10.73 13.25
N SER A 316 5.10 -9.50 12.79
CA SER A 316 3.96 -8.69 13.22
C SER A 316 2.62 -9.30 12.79
N ALA A 317 2.53 -9.85 11.58
CA ALA A 317 1.33 -10.54 11.10
C ALA A 317 1.06 -11.85 11.86
N LYS A 318 2.09 -12.60 12.28
CA LYS A 318 1.91 -13.77 13.16
C LYS A 318 1.28 -13.35 14.49
N MET A 319 1.79 -12.29 15.11
CA MET A 319 1.26 -11.78 16.38
C MET A 319 -0.17 -11.26 16.24
N ALA A 320 -0.49 -10.52 15.18
CA ALA A 320 -1.84 -10.01 14.94
C ALA A 320 -2.87 -11.15 14.72
N LEU A 321 -2.50 -12.22 14.01
CA LEU A 321 -3.36 -13.41 13.84
C LEU A 321 -3.54 -14.20 15.16
N ASP A 322 -2.48 -14.34 15.96
CA ASP A 322 -2.54 -15.00 17.28
C ASP A 322 -3.43 -14.24 18.27
N ASP A 323 -3.32 -12.91 18.28
CA ASP A 323 -4.10 -11.99 19.10
C ASP A 323 -5.59 -12.03 18.72
N ALA A 324 -5.88 -11.91 17.41
CA ALA A 324 -7.22 -12.08 16.85
C ALA A 324 -7.78 -13.50 17.07
N LYS A 325 -6.92 -14.50 17.30
CA LYS A 325 -7.26 -15.94 17.26
C LYS A 325 -7.97 -16.30 15.95
N PHE A 326 -7.43 -15.79 14.84
CA PHE A 326 -7.99 -15.97 13.51
C PHE A 326 -7.25 -17.10 12.77
N GLU A 327 -7.91 -18.23 12.55
CA GLU A 327 -7.37 -19.34 11.76
C GLU A 327 -7.76 -19.18 10.28
N ILE A 328 -6.78 -19.31 9.38
CA ILE A 328 -6.98 -19.29 7.93
C ILE A 328 -6.92 -20.72 7.42
N ASN A 329 -7.98 -21.17 6.76
CA ASN A 329 -8.18 -22.54 6.30
C ASN A 329 -8.77 -22.57 4.88
N ASP A 330 -8.97 -23.75 4.28
CA ASP A 330 -9.44 -23.84 2.89
C ASP A 330 -10.88 -23.31 2.68
N ASP A 331 -11.71 -23.24 3.72
CA ASP A 331 -13.07 -22.71 3.65
C ASP A 331 -13.11 -21.17 3.62
N ASN A 332 -12.22 -20.49 4.38
CA ASN A 332 -12.21 -19.02 4.46
C ASN A 332 -11.10 -18.33 3.65
N ALA A 333 -10.03 -19.03 3.24
CA ALA A 333 -8.81 -18.41 2.71
C ALA A 333 -9.03 -17.46 1.52
N THR A 334 -9.97 -17.74 0.61
CA THR A 334 -10.30 -16.88 -0.55
C THR A 334 -10.98 -15.56 -0.17
N ARG A 335 -11.42 -15.44 1.08
CA ARG A 335 -12.08 -14.27 1.68
C ARG A 335 -11.17 -13.53 2.68
N VAL A 336 -9.95 -14.01 2.88
CA VAL A 336 -8.90 -13.37 3.69
C VAL A 336 -7.83 -12.79 2.76
N GLY A 337 -7.72 -11.46 2.72
CA GLY A 337 -6.70 -10.77 1.93
C GLY A 337 -5.50 -10.26 2.74
N VAL A 338 -4.51 -9.72 2.04
CA VAL A 338 -3.31 -9.10 2.62
C VAL A 338 -3.02 -7.78 1.92
N TRP A 339 -2.83 -6.70 2.70
CA TRP A 339 -2.47 -5.39 2.15
C TRP A 339 -1.46 -4.69 3.05
N ILE A 340 -0.17 -4.81 2.75
CA ILE A 340 0.92 -4.30 3.61
C ILE A 340 1.81 -3.37 2.80
N GLY A 341 1.92 -2.11 3.25
CA GLY A 341 2.78 -1.10 2.64
C GLY A 341 4.24 -1.16 3.08
N SER A 342 5.14 -0.69 2.24
CA SER A 342 6.55 -0.39 2.58
C SER A 342 7.00 0.78 1.69
N GLY A 343 7.61 1.81 2.27
CA GLY A 343 7.95 3.03 1.56
C GLY A 343 9.19 2.91 0.69
N ILE A 344 10.17 2.07 1.09
CA ILE A 344 11.43 1.89 0.34
C ILE A 344 11.85 0.43 0.10
N GLY A 345 11.24 -0.54 0.79
CA GLY A 345 11.51 -1.97 0.60
C GLY A 345 12.92 -2.40 1.05
N GLY A 346 13.43 -3.46 0.41
CA GLY A 346 14.67 -4.15 0.81
C GLY A 346 15.94 -3.43 0.36
N MET A 347 16.19 -2.26 0.94
CA MET A 347 17.38 -1.44 0.68
C MET A 347 18.69 -2.11 1.13
N GLU A 348 18.69 -2.86 2.23
CA GLU A 348 19.87 -3.61 2.69
C GLU A 348 20.25 -4.71 1.68
N THR A 349 19.24 -5.43 1.18
CA THR A 349 19.40 -6.37 0.06
C THR A 349 19.94 -5.67 -1.18
N TYR A 350 19.41 -4.50 -1.57
CA TYR A 350 19.90 -3.76 -2.73
C TYR A 350 21.39 -3.42 -2.60
N GLU A 351 21.81 -2.84 -1.47
CA GLU A 351 23.22 -2.52 -1.20
C GLU A 351 24.13 -3.77 -1.24
N SER A 352 23.68 -4.86 -0.59
CA SER A 352 24.38 -6.14 -0.52
C SER A 352 24.57 -6.78 -1.91
N GLN A 353 23.52 -6.77 -2.73
CA GLN A 353 23.53 -7.39 -4.06
C GLN A 353 24.21 -6.52 -5.11
N PHE A 354 24.06 -5.19 -5.05
CA PHE A 354 24.79 -4.28 -5.92
C PHE A 354 26.30 -4.30 -5.64
N ARG A 355 26.72 -4.33 -4.37
CA ARG A 355 28.14 -4.56 -4.00
C ARG A 355 28.64 -5.90 -4.53
N THR A 356 27.85 -6.96 -4.41
CA THR A 356 28.18 -8.29 -4.98
C THR A 356 28.31 -8.27 -6.50
N PHE A 357 27.44 -7.54 -7.21
CA PHE A 357 27.53 -7.32 -8.66
C PHE A 357 28.84 -6.60 -9.05
N LEU A 358 29.19 -5.51 -8.37
CA LEU A 358 30.41 -4.74 -8.66
C LEU A 358 31.70 -5.53 -8.39
N GLU A 359 31.77 -6.25 -7.26
CA GLU A 359 32.96 -7.00 -6.87
C GLU A 359 33.13 -8.33 -7.62
N LYS A 360 32.04 -9.00 -7.98
CA LYS A 360 32.03 -10.43 -8.37
C LYS A 360 31.22 -10.74 -9.64
N GLY A 361 30.62 -9.73 -10.26
CA GLY A 361 29.85 -9.81 -11.50
C GLY A 361 28.44 -10.38 -11.34
N ALA A 362 27.57 -10.12 -12.33
CA ALA A 362 26.15 -10.52 -12.31
C ALA A 362 25.91 -12.01 -11.98
N ARG A 363 26.79 -12.91 -12.43
CA ARG A 363 26.69 -14.36 -12.15
C ARG A 363 26.84 -14.75 -10.67
N ARG A 364 27.06 -13.78 -9.77
CA ARG A 364 27.15 -13.96 -8.32
C ARG A 364 26.06 -13.23 -7.53
N VAL A 365 25.17 -12.50 -8.19
CA VAL A 365 23.95 -11.95 -7.58
C VAL A 365 23.03 -13.11 -7.16
N SER A 366 22.29 -12.90 -6.07
CA SER A 366 21.34 -13.90 -5.53
C SER A 366 20.12 -14.04 -6.44
N PRO A 367 19.65 -15.27 -6.75
CA PRO A 367 18.37 -15.48 -7.43
C PRO A 367 17.16 -15.07 -6.55
N PHE A 368 17.40 -14.66 -5.30
CA PHE A 368 16.42 -14.07 -4.39
C PHE A 368 16.58 -12.54 -4.24
N PHE A 369 17.45 -11.88 -5.01
CA PHE A 369 17.68 -10.42 -4.93
C PHE A 369 16.37 -9.62 -5.04
N VAL A 370 15.68 -9.72 -6.17
CA VAL A 370 14.46 -8.94 -6.42
C VAL A 370 13.31 -9.28 -5.45
N PRO A 371 12.99 -10.55 -5.12
CA PRO A 371 11.93 -10.86 -4.14
C PRO A 371 12.33 -10.62 -2.68
N MET A 372 13.58 -10.22 -2.42
CA MET A 372 13.98 -9.61 -1.15
C MET A 372 13.90 -8.08 -1.21
N MET A 373 14.01 -7.47 -2.40
CA MET A 373 14.06 -6.02 -2.58
C MET A 373 12.69 -5.35 -2.72
N ILE A 374 11.75 -5.93 -3.48
CA ILE A 374 10.52 -5.20 -3.89
C ILE A 374 9.50 -5.04 -2.72
N PRO A 375 8.89 -3.85 -2.53
CA PRO A 375 8.04 -3.56 -1.35
C PRO A 375 6.83 -4.48 -1.15
N ASP A 376 6.27 -5.03 -2.22
CA ASP A 376 5.12 -5.94 -2.19
C ASP A 376 5.42 -7.30 -1.52
N MET A 377 6.69 -7.66 -1.36
CA MET A 377 7.08 -8.94 -0.74
C MET A 377 6.78 -9.02 0.76
N ALA A 378 6.49 -7.90 1.44
CA ALA A 378 5.89 -7.92 2.77
C ALA A 378 4.50 -8.60 2.74
N ALA A 379 3.62 -8.16 1.83
CA ALA A 379 2.30 -8.75 1.63
C ALA A 379 2.39 -10.16 1.00
N GLY A 380 3.27 -10.33 0.01
CA GLY A 380 3.56 -11.61 -0.65
C GLY A 380 3.95 -12.72 0.33
N GLN A 381 4.95 -12.50 1.19
CA GLN A 381 5.39 -13.52 2.15
C GLN A 381 4.37 -13.76 3.28
N VAL A 382 3.63 -12.74 3.72
CA VAL A 382 2.53 -12.91 4.69
C VAL A 382 1.40 -13.77 4.11
N SER A 383 0.97 -13.51 2.87
CA SER A 383 -0.03 -14.33 2.15
C SER A 383 0.44 -15.78 2.00
N ILE A 384 1.67 -16.00 1.53
CA ILE A 384 2.26 -17.35 1.37
C ILE A 384 2.35 -18.08 2.72
N ARG A 385 2.73 -17.38 3.80
CA ARG A 385 2.96 -18.01 5.10
C ARG A 385 1.68 -18.42 5.84
N PHE A 386 0.62 -17.63 5.71
CA PHE A 386 -0.63 -17.86 6.44
C PHE A 386 -1.78 -18.36 5.56
N GLY A 387 -1.54 -18.57 4.25
CA GLY A 387 -2.53 -19.16 3.35
C GLY A 387 -3.67 -18.23 2.95
N ALA A 388 -3.51 -16.91 3.12
CA ALA A 388 -4.48 -15.91 2.67
C ALA A 388 -4.50 -15.81 1.14
N LYS A 389 -5.64 -16.12 0.52
CA LYS A 389 -5.86 -16.26 -0.94
C LYS A 389 -6.81 -15.19 -1.52
N GLY A 390 -7.26 -14.22 -0.72
CA GLY A 390 -8.01 -13.06 -1.19
C GLY A 390 -7.12 -12.05 -1.94
N ILE A 391 -7.54 -10.79 -2.00
CA ILE A 391 -6.72 -9.73 -2.60
C ILE A 391 -5.37 -9.61 -1.88
N ASN A 392 -4.28 -9.55 -2.64
CA ASN A 392 -2.91 -9.40 -2.15
C ASN A 392 -2.29 -8.17 -2.81
N SER A 393 -1.91 -7.15 -2.02
CA SER A 393 -1.55 -5.82 -2.50
C SER A 393 -0.55 -5.10 -1.59
N CYS A 394 0.05 -4.02 -2.09
CA CYS A 394 0.97 -3.15 -1.36
C CYS A 394 0.81 -1.71 -1.87
N THR A 395 0.49 -0.78 -0.97
CA THR A 395 0.45 0.66 -1.27
C THR A 395 1.77 1.30 -0.86
N VAL A 396 2.37 2.09 -1.77
CA VAL A 396 3.69 2.70 -1.61
C VAL A 396 3.55 4.23 -1.77
N THR A 397 3.33 4.92 -0.65
CA THR A 397 3.08 6.37 -0.56
C THR A 397 4.04 7.02 0.44
N ALA A 398 5.31 6.59 0.40
CA ALA A 398 6.36 6.98 1.33
C ALA A 398 5.91 6.83 2.80
N CYS A 399 5.89 7.91 3.57
CA CYS A 399 5.56 7.91 5.01
C CYS A 399 4.11 7.52 5.30
N ALA A 400 3.21 7.62 4.32
CA ALA A 400 1.80 7.25 4.43
C ALA A 400 1.50 5.79 4.05
N SER A 401 2.50 5.00 3.64
CA SER A 401 2.30 3.65 3.04
C SER A 401 1.43 2.72 3.89
N GLY A 402 1.73 2.58 5.19
CA GLY A 402 0.94 1.77 6.11
C GLY A 402 -0.46 2.33 6.39
N THR A 403 -0.61 3.65 6.41
CA THR A 403 -1.89 4.36 6.65
C THR A 403 -2.83 4.17 5.46
N ASN A 404 -2.32 4.35 4.23
CA ASN A 404 -3.07 4.05 3.02
C ASN A 404 -3.38 2.56 2.93
N ALA A 405 -2.42 1.66 3.19
CA ALA A 405 -2.66 0.22 3.13
C ALA A 405 -3.80 -0.25 4.05
N ILE A 406 -3.89 0.28 5.29
CA ILE A 406 -4.98 0.01 6.23
C ILE A 406 -6.31 0.58 5.70
N GLY A 407 -6.32 1.81 5.21
CA GLY A 407 -7.52 2.44 4.64
C GLY A 407 -8.03 1.72 3.39
N ASP A 408 -7.13 1.33 2.48
CA ASP A 408 -7.42 0.59 1.27
C ASP A 408 -8.01 -0.80 1.61
N ALA A 409 -7.45 -1.48 2.61
CA ALA A 409 -7.96 -2.74 3.15
C ALA A 409 -9.32 -2.61 3.86
N PHE A 410 -9.54 -1.53 4.61
CA PHE A 410 -10.86 -1.18 5.17
C PHE A 410 -11.93 -1.13 4.07
N ARG A 411 -11.65 -0.43 2.96
CA ARG A 411 -12.56 -0.38 1.80
C ARG A 411 -12.82 -1.74 1.16
N VAL A 412 -11.90 -2.72 1.23
CA VAL A 412 -12.11 -4.08 0.69
C VAL A 412 -13.20 -4.82 1.49
N ILE A 413 -13.16 -4.71 2.82
CA ILE A 413 -14.14 -5.35 3.71
C ILE A 413 -15.48 -4.60 3.64
N GLU A 414 -15.46 -3.27 3.64
CA GLU A 414 -16.65 -2.41 3.60
C GLU A 414 -17.59 -2.75 2.41
N ARG A 415 -17.03 -2.92 1.20
CA ARG A 415 -17.76 -3.34 -0.01
C ARG A 415 -18.01 -4.85 -0.11
N GLY A 416 -17.39 -5.63 0.79
CA GLY A 416 -17.58 -7.07 0.95
C GLY A 416 -16.77 -7.95 -0.01
N GLU A 417 -15.64 -7.47 -0.53
CA GLU A 417 -14.69 -8.27 -1.31
C GLU A 417 -13.88 -9.24 -0.45
N ALA A 418 -13.66 -8.88 0.82
CA ALA A 418 -13.10 -9.75 1.85
C ALA A 418 -14.04 -9.81 3.06
N ASP A 419 -13.86 -10.83 3.90
CA ASP A 419 -14.43 -10.90 5.25
C ASP A 419 -13.36 -10.56 6.32
N ALA A 420 -12.07 -10.79 6.02
CA ALA A 420 -10.93 -10.35 6.82
C ALA A 420 -9.74 -9.85 5.97
N MET A 421 -8.91 -8.97 6.52
CA MET A 421 -7.69 -8.43 5.91
C MET A 421 -6.53 -8.38 6.91
N ILE A 422 -5.38 -8.96 6.54
CA ILE A 422 -4.11 -8.73 7.24
C ILE A 422 -3.48 -7.48 6.65
N THR A 423 -3.36 -6.38 7.40
CA THR A 423 -2.98 -5.08 6.83
C THR A 423 -2.13 -4.23 7.74
N GLY A 424 -1.33 -3.31 7.16
CA GLY A 424 -0.44 -2.42 7.91
C GLY A 424 0.75 -1.98 7.08
N GLY A 425 1.90 -1.83 7.71
CA GLY A 425 3.12 -1.43 7.03
C GLY A 425 4.39 -1.93 7.71
N SER A 426 5.47 -2.05 6.94
CA SER A 426 6.79 -2.50 7.40
C SER A 426 7.93 -1.74 6.71
N GLU A 427 8.98 -1.43 7.45
CA GLU A 427 10.18 -0.78 6.92
C GLU A 427 11.45 -1.19 7.69
N ALA A 428 12.58 -1.28 6.99
CA ALA A 428 13.91 -1.44 7.60
C ALA A 428 14.92 -0.42 7.00
N PRO A 429 14.71 0.89 7.19
CA PRO A 429 15.39 1.92 6.40
C PRO A 429 16.74 2.37 7.00
N ILE A 430 17.23 1.71 8.05
CA ILE A 430 18.53 2.01 8.65
C ILE A 430 19.62 1.31 7.82
N THR A 431 19.84 1.83 6.60
CA THR A 431 20.83 1.35 5.63
C THR A 431 21.69 2.51 5.13
N SER A 432 22.90 2.24 4.64
CA SER A 432 23.87 3.30 4.32
C SER A 432 23.36 4.26 3.24
N MET A 433 22.68 3.76 2.21
CA MET A 433 22.11 4.58 1.14
C MET A 433 20.88 5.37 1.60
N ALA A 434 20.05 4.81 2.49
CA ALA A 434 18.87 5.48 3.01
C ALA A 434 19.26 6.61 3.98
N VAL A 435 20.14 6.33 4.95
CA VAL A 435 20.66 7.34 5.90
C VAL A 435 21.43 8.44 5.16
N ALA A 436 22.33 8.10 4.23
CA ALA A 436 23.02 9.11 3.42
C ALA A 436 22.05 9.93 2.55
N GLY A 437 21.03 9.29 1.99
CA GLY A 437 19.99 9.96 1.20
C GLY A 437 19.25 11.03 2.00
N PHE A 438 18.62 10.64 3.11
CA PHE A 438 17.84 11.57 3.93
C PHE A 438 18.70 12.61 4.66
N ALA A 439 19.95 12.29 5.04
CA ALA A 439 20.90 13.27 5.56
C ALA A 439 21.31 14.29 4.49
N SER A 440 21.56 13.87 3.25
CA SER A 440 21.88 14.78 2.13
C SER A 440 20.69 15.69 1.77
N ALA A 441 19.47 15.19 1.94
CA ALA A 441 18.23 15.95 1.80
C ALA A 441 17.93 16.88 2.99
N LYS A 442 18.73 16.84 4.07
CA LYS A 442 18.52 17.57 5.33
C LYS A 442 17.15 17.30 5.99
N ALA A 443 16.70 16.05 5.89
CA ALA A 443 15.42 15.62 6.46
C ALA A 443 15.57 14.98 7.86
N ILE A 444 16.72 14.33 8.11
CA ILE A 444 17.07 13.75 9.40
C ILE A 444 17.80 14.79 10.28
N THR A 445 17.54 14.76 11.59
CA THR A 445 18.22 15.57 12.61
C THR A 445 19.74 15.34 12.63
N THR A 446 20.48 16.38 12.97
CA THR A 446 21.94 16.31 13.23
C THR A 446 22.29 16.32 14.71
N ASN A 447 21.29 16.26 15.59
CA ASN A 447 21.46 16.17 17.03
C ASN A 447 21.96 14.76 17.43
N ASP A 448 23.03 14.71 18.24
CA ASP A 448 23.71 13.48 18.66
C ASP A 448 23.29 12.99 20.06
N ASN A 449 22.34 13.67 20.71
CA ASN A 449 21.76 13.25 21.99
C ASN A 449 20.47 12.43 21.75
N PRO A 450 20.47 11.09 21.97
CA PRO A 450 19.28 10.26 21.72
C PRO A 450 18.05 10.64 22.55
N LYS A 451 18.25 11.34 23.68
CA LYS A 451 17.19 11.80 24.59
C LYS A 451 16.56 13.13 24.19
N GLU A 452 17.03 13.76 23.12
CA GLU A 452 16.44 15.02 22.64
C GLU A 452 16.39 15.16 21.11
N ALA A 453 16.91 14.19 20.35
CA ALA A 453 17.02 14.29 18.90
C ALA A 453 15.66 14.25 18.17
N SER A 454 14.68 13.51 18.71
CA SER A 454 13.27 13.63 18.30
C SER A 454 12.53 14.48 19.33
N ARG A 455 12.09 15.67 18.92
CA ARG A 455 11.36 16.64 19.76
C ARG A 455 10.18 17.28 18.98
N PRO A 456 9.14 16.50 18.62
CA PRO A 456 8.02 17.01 17.86
C PRO A 456 7.38 18.24 18.51
N PHE A 457 7.03 19.24 17.69
CA PHE A 457 6.46 20.53 18.08
C PHE A 457 7.35 21.43 18.98
N ASP A 458 8.58 21.02 19.35
CA ASP A 458 9.53 21.85 20.11
C ASP A 458 10.14 22.94 19.22
N ALA A 459 10.38 24.12 19.79
CA ALA A 459 10.96 25.27 19.08
C ALA A 459 12.35 25.01 18.46
N ASN A 460 13.08 23.99 18.94
CA ASN A 460 14.45 23.67 18.52
C ASN A 460 14.53 22.44 17.60
N ARG A 461 13.41 21.92 17.09
CA ARG A 461 13.36 20.74 16.21
C ARG A 461 14.09 21.00 14.88
N ASP A 462 15.01 20.12 14.49
CA ASP A 462 15.87 20.29 13.29
C ASP A 462 15.69 19.21 12.21
N GLY A 463 15.02 18.09 12.52
CA GLY A 463 14.77 16.98 11.59
C GLY A 463 14.14 15.77 12.27
N PHE A 464 13.75 14.76 11.50
CA PHE A 464 13.24 13.51 12.06
C PHE A 464 14.37 12.57 12.50
N VAL A 465 14.17 11.75 13.53
CA VAL A 465 15.05 10.61 13.81
C VAL A 465 14.57 9.41 12.99
N ILE A 466 15.44 8.78 12.20
CA ILE A 466 15.08 7.59 11.43
C ILE A 466 14.88 6.38 12.35
N GLY A 467 13.85 5.56 12.09
CA GLY A 467 13.63 4.30 12.80
C GLY A 467 13.28 3.14 11.87
N GLU A 468 13.22 1.92 12.42
CA GLU A 468 12.76 0.73 11.71
C GLU A 468 11.66 -0.02 12.48
N GLY A 469 10.88 -0.85 11.78
CA GLY A 469 9.84 -1.66 12.39
C GLY A 469 8.63 -1.95 11.49
N ALA A 470 7.63 -2.61 12.06
CA ALA A 470 6.36 -2.95 11.43
C ALA A 470 5.19 -2.84 12.41
N GLY A 471 4.01 -2.52 11.88
CA GLY A 471 2.72 -2.63 12.56
C GLY A 471 1.72 -3.33 11.65
N ILE A 472 0.95 -4.27 12.19
CA ILE A 472 -0.07 -5.04 11.47
C ILE A 472 -1.35 -5.11 12.32
N LEU A 473 -2.48 -4.90 11.65
CA LEU A 473 -3.83 -5.10 12.14
C LEU A 473 -4.47 -6.31 11.43
N ILE A 474 -5.33 -7.03 12.15
CA ILE A 474 -6.38 -7.84 11.54
C ILE A 474 -7.64 -6.99 11.53
N LEU A 475 -8.11 -6.66 10.32
CA LEU A 475 -9.44 -6.08 10.11
C LEU A 475 -10.41 -7.19 9.73
N GLU A 476 -11.63 -7.12 10.25
CA GLU A 476 -12.73 -8.04 9.90
C GLU A 476 -14.02 -7.26 9.65
N SER A 477 -14.95 -7.87 8.90
CA SER A 477 -16.33 -7.40 8.92
C SER A 477 -16.93 -7.67 10.30
N LEU A 478 -17.79 -6.78 10.79
CA LEU A 478 -18.42 -6.93 12.10
C LEU A 478 -19.17 -8.25 12.23
N GLU A 479 -19.77 -8.73 11.14
CA GLU A 479 -20.47 -10.01 11.09
C GLU A 479 -19.49 -11.20 11.27
N SER A 480 -18.34 -11.20 10.57
CA SER A 480 -17.27 -12.20 10.75
C SER A 480 -16.78 -12.25 12.20
N ALA A 481 -16.47 -11.06 12.75
CA ALA A 481 -15.97 -10.93 14.11
C ALA A 481 -17.00 -11.41 15.15
N GLN A 482 -18.28 -11.09 14.96
CA GLN A 482 -19.35 -11.52 15.86
C GLN A 482 -19.65 -13.03 15.76
N GLU A 483 -19.68 -13.60 14.56
CA GLU A 483 -19.98 -15.03 14.35
C GLU A 483 -18.96 -15.94 15.07
N ARG A 484 -17.67 -15.59 15.04
CA ARG A 484 -16.61 -16.33 15.73
C ARG A 484 -16.36 -15.90 17.18
N GLY A 485 -17.11 -14.93 17.70
CA GLY A 485 -16.94 -14.40 19.07
C GLY A 485 -15.59 -13.71 19.30
N ALA A 486 -15.08 -12.98 18.30
CA ALA A 486 -13.84 -12.23 18.37
C ALA A 486 -13.85 -11.16 19.47
N HIS A 487 -12.67 -10.81 19.98
CA HIS A 487 -12.48 -9.54 20.66
C HIS A 487 -12.44 -8.42 19.60
N ILE A 488 -12.95 -7.24 19.95
CA ILE A 488 -12.99 -6.06 19.09
C ILE A 488 -12.41 -4.91 19.90
N TYR A 489 -11.28 -4.36 19.44
CA TYR A 489 -10.63 -3.21 20.07
C TYR A 489 -11.29 -1.89 19.66
N ALA A 490 -11.49 -1.70 18.37
CA ALA A 490 -12.07 -0.49 17.78
C ALA A 490 -12.78 -0.81 16.46
N GLU A 491 -13.61 0.13 16.03
CA GLU A 491 -14.15 0.18 14.67
C GLU A 491 -13.29 1.17 13.85
N ILE A 492 -12.90 0.78 12.63
CA ILE A 492 -12.38 1.72 11.64
C ILE A 492 -13.57 2.24 10.85
N VAL A 493 -13.80 3.55 10.91
CA VAL A 493 -15.02 4.18 10.41
C VAL A 493 -14.76 5.25 9.35
N GLY A 494 -13.52 5.76 9.23
CA GLY A 494 -13.19 6.81 8.27
C GLY A 494 -11.79 6.68 7.68
N TYR A 495 -11.67 6.94 6.37
CA TYR A 495 -10.41 7.00 5.64
C TYR A 495 -10.43 8.12 4.58
N GLY A 496 -9.59 9.13 4.79
CA GLY A 496 -9.37 10.24 3.86
C GLY A 496 -7.95 10.27 3.33
N ALA A 497 -7.78 10.38 2.02
CA ALA A 497 -6.47 10.46 1.35
C ALA A 497 -6.43 11.57 0.30
N THR A 498 -5.31 12.31 0.20
CA THR A 498 -5.17 13.44 -0.75
C THR A 498 -3.75 13.60 -1.29
N GLY A 499 -3.62 14.33 -2.40
CA GLY A 499 -2.36 14.88 -2.89
C GLY A 499 -2.21 16.37 -2.56
N ASP A 500 -0.99 16.82 -2.24
CA ASP A 500 -0.62 18.25 -2.10
C ASP A 500 -0.43 18.97 -3.44
N ALA A 501 0.08 18.26 -4.47
CA ALA A 501 0.51 18.83 -5.75
C ALA A 501 1.39 20.11 -5.64
N TYR A 502 2.29 20.12 -4.65
CA TYR A 502 3.12 21.28 -4.31
C TYR A 502 4.62 21.05 -4.56
N HIS A 503 5.23 20.09 -3.86
CA HIS A 503 6.66 19.80 -3.98
C HIS A 503 6.96 18.32 -3.64
N MET A 504 8.03 17.77 -4.22
CA MET A 504 8.36 16.33 -4.06
C MET A 504 8.80 15.93 -2.65
N THR A 505 9.23 16.88 -1.81
CA THR A 505 9.73 16.63 -0.44
C THR A 505 9.36 17.70 0.59
N ALA A 506 8.60 18.74 0.19
CA ALA A 506 8.14 19.76 1.12
C ALA A 506 6.60 19.73 1.16
N PRO A 507 5.98 19.72 2.36
CA PRO A 507 4.53 19.75 2.48
C PRO A 507 3.95 21.05 1.93
N ALA A 508 2.70 21.01 1.47
CA ALA A 508 1.96 22.20 1.05
C ALA A 508 1.92 23.25 2.18
N PRO A 509 2.10 24.55 1.86
CA PRO A 509 1.96 25.63 2.84
C PRO A 509 0.61 25.57 3.56
N GLU A 510 0.61 25.95 4.83
CA GLU A 510 -0.58 25.99 5.71
C GLU A 510 -1.22 24.61 5.98
N GLY A 511 -0.66 23.53 5.43
CA GLY A 511 -1.15 22.15 5.61
C GLY A 511 -2.39 21.82 4.76
N GLU A 512 -2.58 22.48 3.62
CA GLU A 512 -3.80 22.41 2.79
C GLU A 512 -4.24 20.97 2.46
N GLY A 513 -3.34 20.09 2.00
CA GLY A 513 -3.67 18.70 1.68
C GLY A 513 -3.93 17.84 2.93
N ALA A 514 -3.19 18.10 4.02
CA ALA A 514 -3.38 17.46 5.32
C ALA A 514 -4.75 17.81 5.93
N LYS A 515 -5.17 19.08 5.83
CA LYS A 515 -6.53 19.53 6.19
C LYS A 515 -7.58 18.71 5.45
N ARG A 516 -7.52 18.69 4.11
CA ARG A 516 -8.47 17.92 3.28
C ARG A 516 -8.48 16.42 3.61
N SER A 517 -7.32 15.83 3.95
CA SER A 517 -7.22 14.42 4.36
C SER A 517 -7.97 14.15 5.67
N MET A 518 -7.82 15.01 6.67
CA MET A 518 -8.56 14.90 7.93
C MET A 518 -10.06 15.18 7.74
N GLU A 519 -10.46 16.16 6.92
CA GLU A 519 -11.87 16.44 6.66
C GLU A 519 -12.59 15.29 5.95
N LEU A 520 -11.96 14.70 4.93
CA LEU A 520 -12.49 13.51 4.27
C LEU A 520 -12.63 12.31 5.22
N ALA A 521 -11.68 12.10 6.14
CA ALA A 521 -11.77 11.01 7.12
C ALA A 521 -12.91 11.20 8.13
N ILE A 522 -13.28 12.45 8.45
CA ILE A 522 -14.41 12.78 9.34
C ILE A 522 -15.74 12.70 8.59
N GLU A 523 -15.79 13.20 7.35
CA GLU A 523 -16.97 13.11 6.47
C GLU A 523 -17.35 11.65 6.18
N ASP A 524 -16.38 10.81 5.84
CA ASP A 524 -16.53 9.37 5.61
C ASP A 524 -17.08 8.62 6.84
N ALA A 525 -16.61 8.97 8.03
CA ALA A 525 -17.11 8.42 9.29
C ALA A 525 -18.52 8.92 9.67
N GLY A 526 -19.01 9.99 9.06
CA GLY A 526 -20.32 10.58 9.35
C GLY A 526 -20.49 11.04 10.81
N ILE A 527 -19.40 11.49 11.46
CA ILE A 527 -19.42 11.96 12.85
C ILE A 527 -19.23 13.48 12.95
N ASP A 528 -19.68 14.07 14.05
CA ASP A 528 -19.37 15.46 14.35
C ASP A 528 -17.89 15.63 14.71
N LYS A 529 -17.28 16.74 14.29
CA LYS A 529 -15.88 17.09 14.62
C LYS A 529 -15.62 17.12 16.15
N ALA A 530 -16.66 17.28 16.96
CA ALA A 530 -16.61 17.26 18.42
C ALA A 530 -16.54 15.86 19.07
N ASP A 531 -16.85 14.78 18.34
CA ASP A 531 -16.70 13.39 18.83
C ASP A 531 -15.23 12.94 18.88
N VAL A 532 -14.37 13.59 18.09
CA VAL A 532 -12.92 13.35 18.04
C VAL A 532 -12.28 13.95 19.29
N GLY A 533 -11.59 13.09 20.06
CA GLY A 533 -10.92 13.46 21.30
C GLY A 533 -9.41 13.56 21.22
N TYR A 534 -8.82 12.78 20.31
CA TYR A 534 -7.39 12.56 20.22
C TYR A 534 -6.91 12.54 18.77
N ILE A 535 -5.72 13.08 18.53
CA ILE A 535 -5.00 12.95 17.25
C ILE A 535 -3.61 12.39 17.54
N ASN A 536 -3.30 11.21 17.02
CA ASN A 536 -1.91 10.80 16.84
C ASN A 536 -1.38 11.47 15.56
N ALA A 537 -0.51 12.45 15.75
CA ALA A 537 -0.07 13.38 14.71
C ALA A 537 1.06 12.79 13.85
N HIS A 538 1.19 13.29 12.62
CA HIS A 538 2.36 12.96 11.83
C HIS A 538 3.64 13.53 12.45
N GLY A 539 3.58 14.68 13.15
CA GLY A 539 4.54 15.22 14.12
C GLY A 539 5.96 14.70 14.00
N THR A 540 6.64 14.99 12.89
CA THR A 540 7.92 14.36 12.51
C THR A 540 9.14 14.98 13.16
N SER A 541 9.01 15.98 14.06
CA SER A 541 10.13 16.76 14.59
C SER A 541 10.84 17.58 13.49
N THR A 542 10.11 17.96 12.43
CA THR A 542 10.62 18.83 11.36
C THR A 542 9.97 20.21 11.43
N PRO A 543 10.69 21.31 11.08
CA PRO A 543 10.15 22.68 11.17
C PRO A 543 8.82 22.87 10.41
N TYR A 544 8.72 22.35 9.18
CA TYR A 544 7.53 22.53 8.34
C TYR A 544 6.37 21.61 8.69
N ASN A 545 6.59 20.31 8.95
CA ASN A 545 5.49 19.39 9.23
C ASN A 545 4.70 19.84 10.46
N ASP A 546 5.39 19.98 11.58
CA ASP A 546 4.76 20.13 12.89
C ASP A 546 3.97 21.46 12.98
N LYS A 547 4.47 22.48 12.27
CA LYS A 547 3.79 23.75 12.03
C LYS A 547 2.56 23.61 11.13
N TYR A 548 2.71 23.06 9.93
CA TYR A 548 1.60 22.97 8.96
C TYR A 548 0.53 21.97 9.39
N GLU A 549 0.88 20.91 10.09
CA GLU A 549 -0.07 20.01 10.76
C GLU A 549 -0.81 20.72 11.89
N THR A 550 -0.15 21.54 12.70
CA THR A 550 -0.82 22.39 13.69
C THR A 550 -1.81 23.35 13.01
N MET A 551 -1.41 24.01 11.92
CA MET A 551 -2.29 24.89 11.15
C MET A 551 -3.50 24.13 10.59
N ALA A 552 -3.28 22.96 9.99
CA ALA A 552 -4.33 22.10 9.47
C ALA A 552 -5.30 21.63 10.56
N ILE A 553 -4.82 21.16 11.72
CA ILE A 553 -5.67 20.73 12.84
C ILE A 553 -6.53 21.92 13.33
N LYS A 554 -5.96 23.12 13.45
CA LYS A 554 -6.70 24.32 13.86
C LYS A 554 -7.76 24.74 12.84
N ASP A 555 -7.50 24.59 11.54
CA ASP A 555 -8.47 24.91 10.49
C ASP A 555 -9.56 23.83 10.34
N VAL A 556 -9.23 22.54 10.53
CA VAL A 556 -10.24 21.47 10.57
C VAL A 556 -11.16 21.64 11.78
N PHE A 557 -10.61 21.75 12.99
CA PHE A 557 -11.37 21.65 14.23
C PHE A 557 -11.83 23.00 14.82
N GLN A 558 -11.29 24.12 14.33
CA GLN A 558 -11.69 25.48 14.73
C GLN A 558 -11.65 25.65 16.26
N ASP A 559 -12.74 26.04 16.92
CA ASP A 559 -12.77 26.16 18.38
C ASP A 559 -12.54 24.84 19.14
N HIS A 560 -12.92 23.69 18.55
CA HIS A 560 -12.71 22.37 19.18
C HIS A 560 -11.22 21.98 19.23
N ALA A 561 -10.35 22.63 18.46
CA ALA A 561 -8.90 22.40 18.52
C ALA A 561 -8.28 22.70 19.90
N LYS A 562 -9.01 23.42 20.77
CA LYS A 562 -8.61 23.73 22.17
C LYS A 562 -8.95 22.62 23.16
N GLU A 563 -9.88 21.73 22.81
CA GLU A 563 -10.34 20.60 23.64
C GLU A 563 -9.71 19.27 23.20
N LEU A 564 -9.14 19.22 21.98
CA LEU A 564 -8.37 18.09 21.47
C LEU A 564 -7.06 17.88 22.23
N ILE A 565 -6.75 16.62 22.53
CA ILE A 565 -5.38 16.22 22.85
C ILE A 565 -4.69 15.76 21.56
N VAL A 566 -3.48 16.25 21.34
CA VAL A 566 -2.61 15.80 20.23
C VAL A 566 -1.41 15.09 20.86
N SER A 567 -0.81 14.10 20.20
CA SER A 567 0.56 13.69 20.52
C SER A 567 1.30 13.19 19.29
N SER A 568 2.63 13.11 19.36
CA SER A 568 3.43 12.36 18.38
C SER A 568 4.25 11.29 19.07
N THR A 569 3.87 10.03 18.82
CA THR A 569 4.60 8.85 19.31
C THR A 569 6.00 8.70 18.69
N LYS A 570 6.33 9.44 17.62
CA LYS A 570 7.68 9.53 17.01
C LYS A 570 8.70 10.20 17.91
N SER A 571 8.26 10.95 18.92
CA SER A 571 9.12 11.41 20.02
C SER A 571 9.83 10.23 20.72
N MET A 572 9.19 9.05 20.71
CA MET A 572 9.66 7.82 21.37
C MET A 572 10.15 6.75 20.38
N THR A 573 9.44 6.51 19.27
CA THR A 573 9.82 5.46 18.28
C THR A 573 10.83 5.93 17.24
N GLY A 574 11.03 7.24 17.08
CA GLY A 574 11.51 7.80 15.82
C GLY A 574 10.49 7.61 14.69
N HIS A 575 10.85 8.03 13.48
CA HIS A 575 10.02 7.92 12.28
C HIS A 575 10.42 6.70 11.45
N MET A 576 9.56 5.67 11.48
CA MET A 576 9.77 4.38 10.81
C MET A 576 9.32 4.38 9.33
N LEU A 577 9.40 5.54 8.66
CA LEU A 577 8.95 5.79 7.29
C LEU A 577 7.60 5.12 6.97
N GLY A 578 7.52 4.15 6.05
CA GLY A 578 6.28 3.54 5.59
C GLY A 578 5.52 2.66 6.60
N SER A 579 6.16 2.21 7.69
CA SER A 579 5.47 1.43 8.74
C SER A 579 4.88 2.27 9.86
N THR A 580 5.38 3.50 10.01
CA THR A 580 4.94 4.54 10.96
C THR A 580 3.46 4.49 11.26
N GLY A 581 2.61 4.81 10.27
CA GLY A 581 1.17 4.95 10.49
C GLY A 581 0.45 3.65 10.88
N ALA A 582 1.03 2.48 10.65
CA ALA A 582 0.46 1.22 11.10
C ALA A 582 0.77 0.94 12.58
N VAL A 583 1.98 1.25 13.05
CA VAL A 583 2.30 1.22 14.50
C VAL A 583 1.50 2.30 15.24
N GLU A 584 1.34 3.48 14.64
CA GLU A 584 0.59 4.59 15.22
C GLU A 584 -0.92 4.36 15.19
N SER A 585 -1.44 3.54 14.27
CA SER A 585 -2.81 3.02 14.34
C SER A 585 -2.99 2.14 15.58
N ILE A 586 -2.07 1.20 15.85
CA ILE A 586 -2.09 0.35 17.06
C ILE A 586 -2.08 1.23 18.32
N PHE A 587 -1.19 2.22 18.41
CA PHE A 587 -1.16 3.14 19.56
C PHE A 587 -2.43 3.99 19.68
N THR A 588 -3.05 4.40 18.57
CA THR A 588 -4.31 5.15 18.58
C THR A 588 -5.48 4.31 19.07
N ILE A 589 -5.52 3.03 18.67
CA ILE A 589 -6.54 2.05 19.11
C ILE A 589 -6.37 1.76 20.60
N LYS A 590 -5.15 1.45 21.07
CA LYS A 590 -4.85 1.24 22.49
C LYS A 590 -5.13 2.49 23.34
N ALA A 591 -4.86 3.69 22.82
CA ALA A 591 -5.20 4.95 23.48
C ALA A 591 -6.71 5.18 23.62
N LEU A 592 -7.53 4.71 22.67
CA LEU A 592 -8.99 4.81 22.69
C LEU A 592 -9.66 3.91 23.75
N GLU A 593 -9.03 2.78 24.14
CA GLU A 593 -9.57 1.87 25.17
C GLU A 593 -9.78 2.61 26.50
N ASP A 594 -8.70 3.13 27.08
CA ASP A 594 -8.71 3.89 28.34
C ASP A 594 -9.03 5.39 28.16
N ARG A 595 -8.96 5.91 26.92
CA ARG A 595 -8.91 7.34 26.55
C ARG A 595 -7.73 8.08 27.20
N ILE A 596 -6.53 7.52 27.04
CA ILE A 596 -5.28 8.13 27.49
C ILE A 596 -4.30 8.19 26.32
N ALA A 597 -3.99 9.42 25.89
CA ALA A 597 -2.96 9.69 24.91
C ALA A 597 -1.56 9.42 25.51
N PRO A 598 -0.66 8.73 24.78
CA PRO A 598 0.77 8.74 25.07
C PRO A 598 1.33 10.19 25.05
N PRO A 599 2.44 10.45 25.74
CA PRO A 599 3.10 11.76 25.72
C PRO A 599 3.78 12.05 24.38
N THR A 600 3.93 13.33 24.05
CA THR A 600 5.04 13.78 23.19
C THR A 600 6.22 14.10 24.10
N ILE A 601 7.22 13.22 24.15
CA ILE A 601 8.42 13.46 24.98
C ILE A 601 9.38 14.46 24.33
N ASN A 602 10.31 14.98 25.14
CA ASN A 602 11.38 15.91 24.76
C ASN A 602 10.89 17.28 24.27
N LEU A 603 9.61 17.60 24.53
CA LEU A 603 8.99 18.89 24.24
C LEU A 603 9.24 19.82 25.43
N HIS A 604 10.23 20.71 25.32
CA HIS A 604 10.74 21.52 26.41
C HIS A 604 10.52 23.01 26.17
N GLU A 605 10.79 23.51 24.97
CA GLU A 605 10.62 24.91 24.58
C GLU A 605 9.44 25.08 23.62
N LYS A 606 8.52 25.95 24.00
CA LYS A 606 7.26 26.16 23.26
C LYS A 606 7.48 26.97 22.00
N ASP A 607 7.17 26.39 20.85
CA ASP A 607 7.07 27.11 19.58
C ASP A 607 5.76 27.93 19.55
N PRO A 608 5.80 29.27 19.35
CA PRO A 608 4.58 30.07 19.19
C PRO A 608 3.75 29.73 17.94
N GLU A 609 4.30 28.98 16.99
CA GLU A 609 3.59 28.45 15.83
C GLU A 609 3.04 27.01 16.04
N CYS A 610 3.38 26.38 17.18
CA CYS A 610 2.82 25.10 17.63
C CYS A 610 2.19 25.27 19.03
N ASP A 611 0.91 25.66 19.08
CA ASP A 611 0.19 26.11 20.29
C ASP A 611 -0.96 25.21 20.77
N LEU A 612 -1.05 23.97 20.27
CA LEU A 612 -2.03 22.96 20.70
C LEU A 612 -1.60 22.20 21.97
N ASP A 613 -2.45 21.28 22.45
CA ASP A 613 -2.20 20.45 23.63
C ASP A 613 -1.52 19.11 23.27
N TYR A 614 -0.21 19.17 23.00
CA TYR A 614 0.59 18.03 22.50
C TYR A 614 0.92 16.92 23.52
N ALA A 615 0.20 16.83 24.65
CA ALA A 615 0.51 15.89 25.75
C ALA A 615 2.00 15.93 26.15
N ALA A 616 2.53 17.13 26.41
CA ALA A 616 3.96 17.36 26.56
C ALA A 616 4.57 16.61 27.76
N ASN A 617 5.45 15.64 27.47
CA ASN A 617 6.21 14.76 28.38
C ASN A 617 5.41 13.84 29.31
N GLU A 618 4.13 14.13 29.60
CA GLU A 618 3.26 13.29 30.43
C GLU A 618 2.01 12.82 29.67
N LYS A 619 1.66 11.54 29.83
CA LYS A 619 0.46 10.93 29.26
C LYS A 619 -0.81 11.66 29.72
N LYS A 620 -1.81 11.78 28.84
CA LYS A 620 -2.95 12.67 29.08
C LYS A 620 -4.29 12.04 28.76
N ALA A 621 -5.24 12.14 29.70
CA ALA A 621 -6.61 11.68 29.48
C ALA A 621 -7.35 12.63 28.53
N PHE A 622 -8.21 12.08 27.65
CA PHE A 622 -9.01 12.85 26.69
C PHE A 622 -10.52 12.52 26.77
N ASN A 623 -11.34 13.46 26.29
CA ASN A 623 -12.79 13.31 26.16
C ASN A 623 -13.15 12.88 24.73
N GLY A 624 -14.34 12.34 24.50
CA GLY A 624 -14.73 11.79 23.19
C GLY A 624 -14.45 10.30 23.03
N ASP A 625 -14.91 9.74 21.92
CA ASP A 625 -14.91 8.30 21.62
C ASP A 625 -14.28 7.97 20.25
N ALA A 626 -13.80 8.98 19.53
CA ALA A 626 -13.10 8.86 18.26
C ALA A 626 -11.69 9.46 18.32
N ALA A 627 -10.79 8.95 17.49
CA ALA A 627 -9.44 9.49 17.33
C ALA A 627 -8.96 9.41 15.88
N LEU A 628 -8.14 10.39 15.48
CA LEU A 628 -7.44 10.40 14.19
C LEU A 628 -6.02 9.84 14.33
N ASN A 629 -5.54 9.23 13.24
CA ASN A 629 -4.14 8.90 13.03
C ASN A 629 -3.68 9.49 11.69
N ASN A 630 -2.70 10.40 11.73
CA ASN A 630 -2.28 11.24 10.61
C ASN A 630 -0.98 10.75 9.94
N SER A 631 -0.87 10.89 8.62
CA SER A 631 0.37 10.63 7.88
C SER A 631 0.49 11.53 6.65
N PHE A 632 1.42 12.48 6.68
CA PHE A 632 1.59 13.55 5.69
C PHE A 632 2.99 13.46 5.06
N GLY A 633 3.14 12.50 4.14
CA GLY A 633 4.45 12.03 3.67
C GLY A 633 5.04 12.77 2.45
N PHE A 634 6.36 12.65 2.29
CA PHE A 634 7.08 13.06 1.09
C PHE A 634 6.41 12.53 -0.19
N GLY A 635 6.48 13.32 -1.26
CA GLY A 635 5.63 13.15 -2.45
C GLY A 635 4.32 13.92 -2.37
N GLY A 636 3.97 14.46 -1.19
CA GLY A 636 2.71 15.15 -0.94
C GLY A 636 1.55 14.17 -0.73
N HIS A 637 1.83 13.00 -0.15
CA HIS A 637 0.85 11.95 0.10
C HIS A 637 0.27 12.10 1.51
N ASN A 638 -0.96 12.59 1.61
CA ASN A 638 -1.67 12.72 2.87
C ASN A 638 -2.65 11.56 3.05
N ALA A 639 -2.63 10.95 4.23
CA ALA A 639 -3.57 9.92 4.64
C ALA A 639 -3.97 10.11 6.10
N THR A 640 -5.26 9.97 6.38
CA THR A 640 -5.82 10.05 7.73
C THR A 640 -6.79 8.88 7.92
N LEU A 641 -6.67 8.19 9.06
CA LEU A 641 -7.60 7.15 9.49
C LEU A 641 -8.36 7.62 10.73
N LEU A 642 -9.65 7.28 10.81
CA LEU A 642 -10.52 7.59 11.94
C LEU A 642 -10.96 6.28 12.59
N PHE A 643 -10.52 6.09 13.84
CA PHE A 643 -10.91 4.96 14.68
C PHE A 643 -11.92 5.41 15.74
N LYS A 644 -12.88 4.55 16.05
CA LYS A 644 -13.94 4.79 17.05
C LYS A 644 -13.94 3.66 18.06
N ARG A 645 -13.98 3.97 19.36
CA ARG A 645 -14.07 2.92 20.40
C ARG A 645 -15.37 2.14 20.21
N PHE A 646 -15.25 0.82 20.07
CA PHE A 646 -16.41 -0.03 19.82
C PHE A 646 -17.40 0.00 20.99
N LYS A 647 -18.70 0.00 20.64
CA LYS A 647 -19.83 -0.16 21.55
C LYS A 647 -20.75 -1.21 20.93
N GLN A 648 -21.17 -2.17 21.76
CA GLN A 648 -22.02 -3.31 21.38
C GLN A 648 -23.47 -2.88 21.19
#